data_AF-A0A936HC15-F1
#
_entry.id   AF-A0A936HC15-F1
#
_cell.length_a   1.000
_cell.length_b   1.000
_cell.length_c   1.000
_cell.angle_alpha   90.00
_cell.angle_beta   90.00
_cell.angle_gamma   90.00
#
_symmetry.space_group_name_H-M   'P 1'
#
loop_
_entity.id
_entity.type
_entity.pdbx_description
1 polymer ?
#
loop_
_entity_poly.entity_id
_entity_poly.type
_entity_poly.pdbx_seq_one_letter_code
_entity_poly.pdbx_strand_id
1 'polypeptide(L)'
;MANFFNRSVFQSDSGSLRAVQRRLPLRRRWAVALGLTLLASGLSAVAAESEPQAAAPDQLVELFAPVSVTGAQPMRASRAGIGREAVRLNRAIADLPLQTKARFSLPFGVSYELVYDNRQDHPSGNVTWSGYLKDYGDDYRAVITFGEHGASGRILTPDGEFLIESDAGGEWLVDPQAAGLKPMEAGDDAIIPLPEGIQMPLLNSKRGAGAQAVPMAADTTSATIDVMILYTPGLASRLGSGLSARLDQLVALSNQAYRDSGIYINLRLVHKQQVNYSDTTTNDGALDALTDGSDPALADVAKLRDTHGADLVSLIRPFNNTTSGGSCGVAWVGGYGGQPISGYANYGYSVIGDGRDVNGSGYYCLDLSFVHELGHNMGSLHDRANSGSGIGAYPYSYGYGVAGTFGTVMSYINPRIAKFSNPAITCAGGIACGISETAANSANNTLSLNNTRAAVAAFRSAQVVTPPAPTTYALTVSKSGSGTVSSSPAGINCGSDCSENYASGTSVSLSATPASGFTFNGWSGACSGTGSCQIVMSAARSVTATFTAASAPAQTLIAQYYQSILNRAPDAGGLAFWQAEIIRLEGLEVDVSEAFRVMAGQFFTSTEYLAKNTSNSQYITDIYRTFFNRAPDSSGLSYWTNQLAAGLPRSVVLFSFVFSTEFATYMQGLYGDASARAEINAVVDFYRGFLNRLPDSAGFSYWLNRFRTAQCQGAAAVNAEAESISRQFAASAEYSGRNRSSSDYVADLYYGFLRRGGDLGGFNYWVNQLNTKAQTSDQVRRSFLQSPEFQSRVRQIINQGCLN
;
A
#
# COMPACT_ATOMS: atom_id res chain seq x y z
N MET A 1 -1.82 7.31 -46.09
CA MET A 1 -2.77 8.38 -46.50
C MET A 1 -3.63 8.73 -45.30
N ALA A 2 -3.95 10.00 -45.08
CA ALA A 2 -4.84 10.45 -44.00
C ALA A 2 -6.28 10.69 -44.52
N ASN A 3 -7.23 10.81 -43.59
CA ASN A 3 -8.67 10.98 -43.79
C ASN A 3 -9.39 9.77 -44.41
N PHE A 4 -10.19 9.05 -43.59
CA PHE A 4 -11.63 8.88 -43.82
C PHE A 4 -12.34 8.38 -42.55
N PHE A 5 -13.65 8.63 -42.46
CA PHE A 5 -14.62 8.15 -41.46
C PHE A 5 -14.42 8.49 -39.97
N ASN A 6 -15.03 9.62 -39.58
CA ASN A 6 -15.77 9.72 -38.31
C ASN A 6 -17.17 10.26 -38.63
N ARG A 7 -18.23 9.44 -38.48
CA ARG A 7 -19.66 9.86 -38.46
C ARG A 7 -20.64 8.69 -38.24
N SER A 8 -21.18 8.59 -37.02
CA SER A 8 -22.53 8.10 -36.69
C SER A 8 -22.77 8.47 -35.22
N VAL A 9 -23.60 9.47 -34.89
CA VAL A 9 -25.07 9.50 -35.03
C VAL A 9 -25.74 8.37 -34.25
N PHE A 10 -25.94 8.62 -32.96
CA PHE A 10 -27.17 8.22 -32.26
C PHE A 10 -27.71 9.45 -31.53
N GLN A 11 -29.01 9.70 -31.72
CA GLN A 11 -29.71 10.84 -31.15
C GLN A 11 -30.56 10.36 -29.96
N SER A 12 -30.75 11.24 -28.97
CA SER A 12 -31.56 10.95 -27.79
C SER A 12 -33.01 10.64 -28.14
N ASP A 13 -33.64 9.73 -27.38
CA ASP A 13 -35.07 9.80 -27.16
C ASP A 13 -35.42 9.48 -25.70
N SER A 14 -36.49 10.08 -25.18
CA SER A 14 -36.78 10.15 -23.75
C SER A 14 -38.16 9.60 -23.40
N GLY A 15 -38.22 8.56 -22.55
CA GLY A 15 -39.46 7.99 -22.03
C GLY A 15 -39.41 7.83 -20.51
N SER A 16 -40.44 8.28 -19.79
CA SER A 16 -40.43 8.35 -18.32
C SER A 16 -41.54 7.53 -17.66
N LEU A 17 -41.30 7.18 -16.39
CA LEU A 17 -42.28 6.79 -15.37
C LEU A 17 -43.20 5.58 -15.66
N ARG A 18 -43.02 4.51 -14.88
CA ARG A 18 -43.79 4.30 -13.62
C ARG A 18 -43.29 3.08 -12.84
N ALA A 19 -43.37 3.16 -11.51
CA ALA A 19 -43.09 2.04 -10.62
C ALA A 19 -44.39 1.37 -10.15
N VAL A 20 -44.38 0.03 -10.02
CA VAL A 20 -45.43 -0.74 -9.32
C VAL A 20 -44.76 -1.83 -8.48
N GLN A 21 -45.00 -1.79 -7.16
CA GLN A 21 -44.65 -2.90 -6.26
C GLN A 21 -45.74 -3.99 -6.32
N ARG A 22 -45.37 -5.27 -6.19
CA ARG A 22 -45.80 -6.13 -5.04
C ARG A 22 -45.41 -7.63 -5.16
N ARG A 23 -44.83 -8.13 -4.06
CA ARG A 23 -45.07 -9.42 -3.37
C ARG A 23 -44.84 -10.78 -4.10
N LEU A 24 -43.81 -11.47 -3.61
CA LEU A 24 -43.70 -12.94 -3.43
C LEU A 24 -44.97 -13.57 -2.81
N PRO A 25 -45.24 -14.88 -3.02
CA PRO A 25 -44.85 -15.86 -1.96
C PRO A 25 -44.50 -17.33 -2.38
N LEU A 26 -43.71 -17.97 -1.50
CA LEU A 26 -43.75 -19.38 -1.05
C LEU A 26 -43.41 -20.60 -1.97
N ARG A 27 -42.17 -21.10 -1.79
CA ARG A 27 -41.77 -22.47 -1.34
C ARG A 27 -42.59 -23.73 -1.74
N ARG A 28 -41.90 -24.70 -2.36
CA ARG A 28 -41.72 -26.12 -1.93
C ARG A 28 -40.66 -26.77 -2.85
N ARG A 29 -39.44 -27.12 -2.38
CA ARG A 29 -39.05 -28.36 -1.65
C ARG A 29 -39.51 -29.67 -2.31
N TRP A 30 -38.56 -30.34 -2.97
CA TRP A 30 -38.37 -31.80 -2.96
C TRP A 30 -36.92 -32.10 -2.56
N ALA A 31 -36.64 -33.33 -2.13
CA ALA A 31 -35.34 -33.85 -1.70
C ALA A 31 -35.36 -35.38 -1.86
N VAL A 32 -34.30 -36.09 -1.41
CA VAL A 32 -34.12 -37.57 -1.45
C VAL A 32 -33.72 -38.09 -2.85
N ALA A 33 -32.67 -38.91 -3.05
CA ALA A 33 -31.58 -39.36 -2.15
C ALA A 33 -30.40 -40.02 -2.94
N LEU A 34 -29.33 -40.37 -2.18
CA LEU A 34 -28.31 -41.45 -2.32
C LEU A 34 -28.21 -42.24 -3.66
N GLY A 35 -27.03 -42.67 -4.13
CA GLY A 35 -25.65 -42.74 -3.58
C GLY A 35 -24.73 -43.43 -4.61
N LEU A 36 -23.54 -43.98 -4.32
CA LEU A 36 -22.78 -44.14 -3.06
C LEU A 36 -21.32 -44.60 -3.39
N THR A 37 -20.28 -44.10 -2.69
CA THR A 37 -18.89 -44.68 -2.59
C THR A 37 -18.05 -44.86 -3.90
N LEU A 38 -16.70 -44.82 -3.97
CA LEU A 38 -15.53 -44.55 -3.09
C LEU A 38 -14.38 -44.05 -4.05
N LEU A 39 -13.10 -43.75 -3.74
CA LEU A 39 -12.21 -43.99 -2.60
C LEU A 39 -11.19 -42.83 -2.39
N ALA A 40 -10.10 -43.11 -1.68
CA ALA A 40 -9.06 -42.25 -1.09
C ALA A 40 -8.05 -41.50 -2.01
N SER A 41 -7.56 -40.38 -1.44
CA SER A 41 -6.16 -39.89 -1.39
C SER A 41 -5.48 -39.27 -2.62
N GLY A 42 -4.74 -38.16 -2.39
CA GLY A 42 -3.82 -37.56 -3.37
C GLY A 42 -3.74 -36.02 -3.36
N LEU A 43 -3.54 -35.37 -2.22
CA LEU A 43 -3.36 -33.90 -2.18
C LEU A 43 -1.95 -33.51 -2.67
N SER A 44 -1.89 -32.67 -3.69
CA SER A 44 -0.68 -31.95 -4.11
C SER A 44 -1.08 -30.63 -4.76
N ALA A 45 -0.87 -29.53 -4.05
CA ALA A 45 -1.08 -28.18 -4.57
C ALA A 45 0.26 -27.60 -5.03
N VAL A 46 0.27 -26.99 -6.21
CA VAL A 46 1.38 -26.19 -6.73
C VAL A 46 0.84 -24.77 -6.95
N ALA A 47 1.69 -23.77 -6.71
CA ALA A 47 1.25 -22.39 -6.51
C ALA A 47 0.64 -21.72 -7.75
N ALA A 48 -0.25 -20.77 -7.49
CA ALA A 48 -0.61 -19.69 -8.39
C ALA A 48 -0.10 -18.38 -7.78
N GLU A 49 0.47 -17.50 -8.60
CA GLU A 49 0.88 -16.15 -8.19
C GLU A 49 -0.30 -15.18 -8.29
N SER A 50 -0.36 -14.19 -7.39
CA SER A 50 -1.60 -13.45 -7.06
C SER A 50 -1.51 -11.95 -7.37
N GLU A 51 -2.66 -11.37 -7.74
CA GLU A 51 -2.85 -9.91 -7.84
C GLU A 51 -2.59 -9.18 -6.50
N PRO A 52 -2.35 -7.85 -6.50
CA PRO A 52 -2.12 -7.07 -5.29
C PRO A 52 -3.39 -6.92 -4.45
N GLN A 53 -3.60 -7.86 -3.54
CA GLN A 53 -4.79 -7.90 -2.70
C GLN A 53 -4.71 -6.86 -1.56
N ALA A 54 -5.76 -6.05 -1.39
CA ALA A 54 -5.96 -5.34 -0.13
C ALA A 54 -6.12 -6.36 1.00
N ALA A 55 -5.40 -6.18 2.11
CA ALA A 55 -5.26 -7.21 3.15
C ALA A 55 -6.62 -7.72 3.63
N ALA A 56 -6.81 -9.04 3.55
CA ALA A 56 -8.02 -9.68 4.07
C ALA A 56 -8.05 -9.59 5.62
N PRO A 57 -9.23 -9.53 6.28
CA PRO A 57 -9.33 -9.23 7.72
C PRO A 57 -8.61 -10.18 8.71
N ASP A 58 -8.09 -11.31 8.23
CA ASP A 58 -7.36 -12.32 9.01
C ASP A 58 -5.89 -12.51 8.57
N GLN A 59 -5.35 -11.65 7.70
CA GLN A 59 -3.94 -11.71 7.31
C GLN A 59 -3.05 -11.08 8.40
N LEU A 60 -2.46 -11.91 9.25
CA LEU A 60 -1.55 -11.48 10.32
C LEU A 60 -0.30 -10.78 9.76
N VAL A 61 -0.12 -9.52 10.13
CA VAL A 61 1.04 -8.70 9.73
C VAL A 61 2.13 -8.76 10.80
N GLU A 62 3.37 -9.11 10.41
CA GLU A 62 4.52 -9.01 11.33
C GLU A 62 4.83 -7.54 11.65
N LEU A 63 4.97 -7.21 12.94
CA LEU A 63 5.38 -5.90 13.44
C LEU A 63 6.84 -5.59 13.12
N PHE A 64 7.69 -6.62 13.16
CA PHE A 64 9.10 -6.56 12.78
C PHE A 64 9.62 -7.92 12.31
N ALA A 65 10.65 -7.88 11.47
CA ALA A 65 11.37 -9.07 11.03
C ALA A 65 12.80 -9.09 11.59
N PRO A 66 13.36 -10.27 11.94
CA PRO A 66 14.78 -10.40 12.27
C PRO A 66 15.64 -10.12 11.04
N VAL A 67 16.83 -9.54 11.22
CA VAL A 67 17.74 -9.20 10.12
C VAL A 67 18.52 -10.44 9.68
N SER A 68 17.97 -11.20 8.72
CA SER A 68 18.59 -12.39 8.13
C SER A 68 20.03 -12.14 7.64
N VAL A 69 20.98 -12.95 8.10
CA VAL A 69 22.42 -12.80 7.81
C VAL A 69 22.79 -13.39 6.44
N THR A 70 22.20 -12.85 5.37
CA THR A 70 22.49 -13.22 3.98
C THR A 70 22.50 -12.00 3.07
N GLY A 71 23.68 -11.58 2.61
CA GLY A 71 23.86 -10.70 1.45
C GLY A 71 24.19 -9.22 1.71
N ALA A 72 23.90 -8.64 2.89
CA ALA A 72 24.15 -7.21 3.13
C ALA A 72 24.75 -6.90 4.52
N GLN A 73 25.93 -6.27 4.52
CA GLN A 73 26.65 -5.66 5.65
C GLN A 73 26.82 -6.49 6.96
N PRO A 74 27.98 -7.16 7.15
CA PRO A 74 28.35 -7.82 8.41
C PRO A 74 28.44 -6.92 9.67
N MET A 75 28.42 -5.59 9.52
CA MET A 75 28.66 -4.64 10.60
C MET A 75 27.47 -4.42 11.56
N ARG A 76 26.23 -4.76 11.16
CA ARG A 76 25.05 -4.58 12.03
C ARG A 76 24.89 -5.72 13.04
N ALA A 77 24.92 -6.97 12.55
CA ALA A 77 24.80 -8.15 13.41
C ALA A 77 25.96 -8.29 14.42
N SER A 78 27.18 -7.85 14.06
CA SER A 78 28.36 -7.86 14.94
C SER A 78 28.33 -6.84 16.09
N ARG A 79 27.22 -6.11 16.27
CA ARG A 79 26.95 -5.23 17.43
C ARG A 79 25.76 -5.66 18.29
N ALA A 80 25.13 -6.80 17.99
CA ALA A 80 24.11 -7.37 18.86
C ALA A 80 24.72 -7.76 20.22
N GLY A 81 23.97 -7.55 21.30
CA GLY A 81 24.39 -7.82 22.68
C GLY A 81 23.32 -8.58 23.43
N ILE A 82 23.64 -9.05 24.65
CA ILE A 82 22.65 -9.72 25.50
C ILE A 82 21.50 -8.73 25.77
N GLY A 83 20.27 -9.13 25.44
CA GLY A 83 19.09 -8.27 25.52
C GLY A 83 19.02 -7.11 24.52
N ARG A 84 19.74 -7.18 23.38
CA ARG A 84 19.66 -6.17 22.31
C ARG A 84 19.86 -6.78 20.92
N GLU A 85 18.77 -6.88 20.16
CA GLU A 85 18.71 -7.56 18.87
C GLU A 85 18.39 -6.62 17.72
N ALA A 86 19.05 -6.83 16.57
CA ALA A 86 18.84 -6.01 15.38
C ALA A 86 17.56 -6.44 14.64
N VAL A 87 16.61 -5.53 14.51
CA VAL A 87 15.33 -5.77 13.83
C VAL A 87 15.18 -4.89 12.59
N ARG A 88 14.22 -5.23 11.73
CA ARG A 88 13.63 -4.33 10.75
C ARG A 88 12.17 -4.12 11.11
N LEU A 89 11.79 -2.90 11.45
CA LEU A 89 10.41 -2.55 11.78
C LEU A 89 9.54 -2.50 10.51
N ASN A 90 8.33 -3.08 10.59
CA ASN A 90 7.36 -3.04 9.50
C ASN A 90 6.53 -1.75 9.57
N ARG A 91 7.10 -0.66 9.08
CA ARG A 91 6.52 0.69 9.14
C ARG A 91 5.14 0.81 8.46
N ALA A 92 4.85 -0.04 7.47
CA ALA A 92 3.55 -0.08 6.79
C ALA A 92 2.39 -0.51 7.72
N ILE A 93 2.68 -1.05 8.91
CA ILE A 93 1.66 -1.33 9.94
C ILE A 93 0.88 -0.06 10.36
N ALA A 94 1.52 1.12 10.24
CA ALA A 94 0.94 2.42 10.58
C ALA A 94 -0.20 2.88 9.65
N ASP A 95 -0.30 2.28 8.46
CA ASP A 95 -1.26 2.67 7.40
C ASP A 95 -2.37 1.64 7.20
N LEU A 96 -2.37 0.57 8.02
CA LEU A 96 -3.43 -0.43 8.04
C LEU A 96 -4.73 0.14 8.65
N PRO A 97 -5.91 -0.45 8.36
CA PRO A 97 -7.13 -0.13 9.09
C PRO A 97 -7.00 -0.42 10.59
N LEU A 98 -7.65 0.40 11.43
CA LEU A 98 -7.84 0.06 12.84
C LEU A 98 -8.60 -1.28 12.97
N GLN A 99 -8.35 -1.99 14.06
CA GLN A 99 -8.73 -3.37 14.34
C GLN A 99 -8.03 -4.44 13.47
N THR A 100 -7.07 -4.07 12.61
CA THR A 100 -6.20 -5.06 11.94
C THR A 100 -5.34 -5.77 12.99
N LYS A 101 -5.19 -7.09 12.81
CA LYS A 101 -4.34 -7.93 13.67
C LYS A 101 -2.90 -7.92 13.16
N ALA A 102 -1.98 -7.64 14.06
CA ALA A 102 -0.55 -7.83 13.84
C ALA A 102 -0.03 -8.94 14.76
N ARG A 103 1.21 -9.35 14.56
CA ARG A 103 1.93 -10.22 15.50
C ARG A 103 3.40 -9.81 15.61
N PHE A 104 4.05 -10.30 16.65
CA PHE A 104 5.51 -10.29 16.76
C PHE A 104 5.99 -11.57 17.44
N SER A 105 7.27 -11.87 17.30
CA SER A 105 7.92 -12.97 18.02
C SER A 105 9.09 -12.42 18.83
N LEU A 106 9.16 -12.80 20.10
CA LEU A 106 10.25 -12.47 21.00
C LEU A 106 11.44 -13.43 20.80
N PRO A 107 12.67 -13.05 21.19
CA PRO A 107 13.88 -13.81 20.91
C PRO A 107 13.87 -15.26 21.40
N PHE A 108 13.17 -15.50 22.52
CA PHE A 108 12.98 -16.82 23.14
C PHE A 108 11.85 -17.66 22.54
N GLY A 109 11.29 -17.25 21.39
CA GLY A 109 10.35 -18.06 20.60
C GLY A 109 8.88 -17.98 21.00
N VAL A 110 8.52 -17.10 21.95
CA VAL A 110 7.12 -16.76 22.24
C VAL A 110 6.63 -15.76 21.19
N SER A 111 5.46 -16.01 20.61
CA SER A 111 4.80 -15.09 19.68
C SER A 111 3.51 -14.52 20.29
N TYR A 112 3.25 -13.25 20.01
CA TYR A 112 2.11 -12.50 20.54
C TYR A 112 1.31 -11.86 19.39
N GLU A 113 -0.02 -11.92 19.46
CA GLU A 113 -0.92 -11.17 18.56
C GLU A 113 -1.29 -9.82 19.18
N LEU A 114 -1.27 -8.77 18.36
CA LEU A 114 -1.66 -7.40 18.69
C LEU A 114 -2.91 -6.98 17.90
N VAL A 115 -3.79 -6.21 18.52
CA VAL A 115 -4.89 -5.50 17.84
C VAL A 115 -4.51 -4.04 17.70
N TYR A 116 -4.52 -3.51 16.48
CA TYR A 116 -4.32 -2.07 16.22
C TYR A 116 -5.56 -1.27 16.66
N ASP A 117 -5.43 -0.28 17.55
CA ASP A 117 -6.60 0.47 18.05
C ASP A 117 -6.46 2.00 18.01
N ASN A 118 -5.25 2.58 18.00
CA ASN A 118 -5.09 4.03 17.92
C ASN A 118 -3.87 4.48 17.07
N ARG A 119 -4.07 5.52 16.25
CA ARG A 119 -3.06 6.13 15.37
C ARG A 119 -2.93 7.62 15.70
N GLN A 120 -1.71 8.12 15.85
CA GLN A 120 -1.44 9.54 16.06
C GLN A 120 -0.40 10.05 15.05
N ASP A 121 -0.79 10.98 14.19
CA ASP A 121 0.14 11.78 13.38
C ASP A 121 0.80 12.88 14.23
N HIS A 122 2.05 13.21 13.94
CA HIS A 122 2.78 14.30 14.60
C HIS A 122 3.17 15.39 13.61
N PRO A 123 3.23 16.68 14.03
CA PRO A 123 3.68 17.79 13.18
C PRO A 123 5.10 17.66 12.61
N SER A 124 5.89 16.70 13.11
CA SER A 124 7.22 16.31 12.64
C SER A 124 7.22 15.44 11.38
N GLY A 125 6.07 14.92 10.96
CA GLY A 125 5.96 13.86 9.94
C GLY A 125 6.13 12.43 10.51
N ASN A 126 6.33 12.29 11.83
CA ASN A 126 6.34 10.98 12.49
C ASN A 126 4.90 10.47 12.72
N VAL A 127 4.73 9.15 12.83
CA VAL A 127 3.43 8.50 13.12
C VAL A 127 3.59 7.52 14.28
N THR A 128 2.75 7.62 15.31
CA THR A 128 2.62 6.60 16.35
C THR A 128 1.52 5.60 16.00
N TRP A 129 1.92 4.33 15.99
CA TRP A 129 1.04 3.17 15.99
C TRP A 129 0.87 2.67 17.42
N SER A 130 -0.38 2.48 17.87
CA SER A 130 -0.71 1.94 19.19
C SER A 130 -1.65 0.75 19.07
N GLY A 131 -1.34 -0.32 19.78
CA GLY A 131 -2.15 -1.52 19.88
C GLY A 131 -2.00 -2.22 21.22
N TYR A 132 -2.77 -3.28 21.42
CA TYR A 132 -2.78 -4.08 22.66
C TYR A 132 -2.74 -5.58 22.37
N LEU A 133 -2.22 -6.38 23.31
CA LEU A 133 -2.16 -7.83 23.17
C LEU A 133 -3.55 -8.44 23.13
N LYS A 134 -3.90 -9.14 22.04
CA LYS A 134 -5.25 -9.62 21.74
C LYS A 134 -5.88 -10.42 22.89
N ASP A 135 -5.08 -11.30 23.50
CA ASP A 135 -5.53 -12.26 24.50
C ASP A 135 -5.33 -11.79 25.95
N TYR A 136 -4.76 -10.58 26.14
CA TYR A 136 -4.44 -10.01 27.46
C TYR A 136 -5.01 -8.61 27.72
N GLY A 137 -5.50 -7.91 26.68
CA GLY A 137 -6.15 -6.61 26.79
C GLY A 137 -5.20 -5.40 26.81
N ASP A 138 -5.79 -4.23 27.02
CA ASP A 138 -5.17 -2.89 26.94
C ASP A 138 -4.24 -2.54 28.12
N ASP A 139 -4.05 -3.45 29.07
CA ASP A 139 -2.96 -3.37 30.06
C ASP A 139 -1.59 -3.65 29.41
N TYR A 140 -1.58 -4.50 28.39
CA TYR A 140 -0.38 -4.98 27.71
C TYR A 140 -0.29 -4.37 26.30
N ARG A 141 0.27 -3.16 26.22
CA ARG A 141 0.32 -2.36 24.99
C ARG A 141 1.66 -2.36 24.29
N ALA A 142 1.58 -2.23 22.97
CA ALA A 142 2.66 -1.79 22.10
C ALA A 142 2.34 -0.37 21.59
N VAL A 143 3.21 0.60 21.91
CA VAL A 143 3.10 2.01 21.47
C VAL A 143 4.42 2.40 20.82
N ILE A 144 4.42 2.59 19.50
CA ILE A 144 5.64 2.69 18.68
C ILE A 144 5.49 3.87 17.71
N THR A 145 6.43 4.81 17.77
CA THR A 145 6.54 5.93 16.84
C THR A 145 7.57 5.63 15.77
N PHE A 146 7.12 5.66 14.51
CA PHE A 146 7.96 5.58 13.33
C PHE A 146 8.26 7.00 12.83
N GLY A 147 9.55 7.33 12.66
CA GLY A 147 10.01 8.55 12.01
C GLY A 147 10.99 8.24 10.88
N GLU A 148 11.28 9.19 9.98
CA GLU A 148 12.03 8.90 8.74
C GLU A 148 13.39 8.20 8.99
N HIS A 149 14.11 8.60 10.03
CA HIS A 149 15.48 8.16 10.29
C HIS A 149 15.64 7.31 11.57
N GLY A 150 14.54 6.80 12.12
CA GLY A 150 14.55 5.97 13.33
C GLY A 150 13.15 5.66 13.86
N ALA A 151 13.07 4.95 14.97
CA ALA A 151 11.85 4.67 15.68
C ALA A 151 12.10 4.61 17.19
N SER A 152 11.03 4.79 17.96
CA SER A 152 11.05 4.70 19.41
C SER A 152 9.76 4.05 19.88
N GLY A 153 9.80 3.20 20.90
CA GLY A 153 8.57 2.56 21.37
C GLY A 153 8.73 1.64 22.57
N ARG A 154 7.57 1.26 23.13
CA ARG A 154 7.42 0.38 24.29
C ARG A 154 6.46 -0.75 23.94
N ILE A 155 6.78 -1.97 24.33
CA ILE A 155 5.94 -3.16 24.21
C ILE A 155 5.91 -3.85 25.59
N LEU A 156 4.78 -3.81 26.29
CA LEU A 156 4.62 -4.54 27.55
C LEU A 156 3.95 -5.89 27.30
N THR A 157 4.52 -6.96 27.85
CA THR A 157 4.02 -8.35 27.74
C THR A 157 4.01 -9.03 29.12
N PRO A 158 3.31 -10.16 29.27
CA PRO A 158 3.40 -11.01 30.46
C PRO A 158 4.83 -11.48 30.81
N ASP A 159 5.70 -11.65 29.79
CA ASP A 159 7.09 -12.09 29.98
C ASP A 159 8.03 -10.94 30.39
N GLY A 160 7.62 -9.68 30.19
CA GLY A 160 8.44 -8.50 30.47
C GLY A 160 8.10 -7.29 29.59
N GLU A 161 8.82 -6.19 29.85
CA GLU A 161 8.84 -5.00 28.99
C GLU A 161 9.93 -5.14 27.92
N PHE A 162 9.61 -4.74 26.69
CA PHE A 162 10.55 -4.63 25.58
C PHE A 162 10.52 -3.21 25.03
N LEU A 163 11.68 -2.68 24.66
CA LEU A 163 11.81 -1.34 24.09
C LEU A 163 12.20 -1.44 22.60
N ILE A 164 11.74 -0.47 21.81
CA ILE A 164 12.20 -0.23 20.45
C ILE A 164 13.13 0.99 20.51
N GLU A 165 14.42 0.76 20.30
CA GLU A 165 15.45 1.81 20.24
C GLU A 165 15.87 2.04 18.77
N SER A 166 16.40 3.23 18.47
CA SER A 166 17.13 3.49 17.22
C SER A 166 18.37 4.34 17.47
N ASP A 167 19.48 3.96 16.84
CA ASP A 167 20.78 4.62 16.93
C ASP A 167 21.48 4.66 15.56
N ALA A 168 22.71 5.18 15.52
CA ALA A 168 23.52 5.22 14.29
C ALA A 168 23.91 3.83 13.73
N GLY A 169 23.65 2.73 14.45
CA GLY A 169 23.83 1.35 14.01
C GLY A 169 22.58 0.72 13.39
N GLY A 170 21.37 1.11 13.82
CA GLY A 170 20.11 0.58 13.28
C GLY A 170 18.89 0.74 14.20
N GLU A 171 17.86 -0.07 13.90
CA GLU A 171 16.66 -0.28 14.73
C GLU A 171 16.87 -1.53 15.60
N TRP A 172 16.49 -1.47 16.87
CA TRP A 172 16.78 -2.51 17.86
C TRP A 172 15.54 -2.89 18.68
N LEU A 173 15.30 -4.20 18.84
CA LEU A 173 14.47 -4.72 19.90
C LEU A 173 15.34 -4.90 21.14
N VAL A 174 14.87 -4.40 22.26
CA VAL A 174 15.59 -4.39 23.54
C VAL A 174 14.78 -5.12 24.58
N ASP A 175 15.45 -6.05 25.25
CA ASP A 175 14.98 -6.74 26.45
C ASP A 175 15.84 -6.22 27.61
N PRO A 176 15.33 -5.28 28.44
CA PRO A 176 16.08 -4.75 29.56
C PRO A 176 16.44 -5.84 30.58
N GLN A 177 15.57 -6.82 30.80
CA GLN A 177 15.75 -7.89 31.78
C GLN A 177 16.86 -8.86 31.37
N ALA A 178 16.89 -9.30 30.10
CA ALA A 178 17.98 -10.09 29.55
C ALA A 178 19.29 -9.29 29.49
N ALA A 179 19.23 -7.97 29.27
CA ALA A 179 20.39 -7.08 29.38
C ALA A 179 20.86 -6.84 30.83
N GLY A 180 20.23 -7.48 31.83
CA GLY A 180 20.58 -7.36 33.25
C GLY A 180 20.14 -6.04 33.91
N LEU A 181 19.30 -5.26 33.23
CA LEU A 181 18.81 -3.98 33.69
C LEU A 181 17.54 -4.13 34.55
N LYS A 182 17.31 -3.16 35.42
CA LYS A 182 16.09 -3.02 36.23
C LYS A 182 15.51 -1.61 36.05
N PRO A 183 14.17 -1.45 36.07
CA PRO A 183 13.59 -0.13 36.17
C PRO A 183 13.99 0.50 37.52
N MET A 184 14.13 1.82 37.56
CA MET A 184 14.41 2.53 38.80
C MET A 184 13.11 2.79 39.58
N GLU A 185 13.08 2.33 40.84
CA GLU A 185 11.92 2.39 41.74
C GLU A 185 12.18 3.26 42.98
N ALA A 186 13.22 4.11 42.96
CA ALA A 186 13.67 4.85 44.14
C ALA A 186 14.08 6.30 43.79
N GLY A 187 13.43 7.24 44.47
CA GLY A 187 13.68 8.68 44.39
C GLY A 187 12.76 9.42 45.36
N ASP A 188 13.03 10.70 45.58
CA ASP A 188 12.01 11.67 46.00
C ASP A 188 11.84 12.65 44.83
N ASP A 189 11.04 12.24 43.86
CA ASP A 189 10.78 12.94 42.59
C ASP A 189 9.56 13.89 42.69
N ALA A 190 8.84 13.88 43.82
CA ALA A 190 7.58 14.59 44.03
C ALA A 190 7.75 15.86 44.89
N ILE A 191 8.53 16.85 44.42
CA ILE A 191 8.86 18.03 45.23
C ILE A 191 7.63 18.93 45.45
N ILE A 192 7.38 19.27 46.72
CA ILE A 192 6.31 20.18 47.14
C ILE A 192 6.81 21.63 47.02
N PRO A 193 6.24 22.47 46.14
CA PRO A 193 6.64 23.88 46.06
C PRO A 193 6.22 24.64 47.32
N LEU A 194 7.06 25.57 47.76
CA LEU A 194 6.72 26.49 48.84
C LEU A 194 5.53 27.38 48.42
N PRO A 195 4.53 27.63 49.31
CA PRO A 195 3.44 28.56 49.01
C PRO A 195 4.00 29.94 48.62
N GLU A 196 3.46 30.56 47.56
CA GLU A 196 4.01 31.78 46.93
C GLU A 196 4.32 32.90 47.95
N GLY A 197 5.60 32.99 48.35
CA GLY A 197 6.08 33.94 49.36
C GLY A 197 7.57 34.31 49.22
N ILE A 198 8.26 33.79 48.21
CA ILE A 198 9.64 34.15 47.83
C ILE A 198 9.64 34.58 46.35
N GLN A 199 10.55 35.49 46.02
CA GLN A 199 10.31 36.53 45.00
C GLN A 199 10.73 36.12 43.58
N MET A 200 9.93 35.23 42.95
CA MET A 200 10.07 34.88 41.53
C MET A 200 9.90 36.11 40.60
N PRO A 201 10.59 36.15 39.43
CA PRO A 201 10.42 37.24 38.46
C PRO A 201 8.97 37.34 37.94
N LEU A 202 8.29 38.44 38.26
CA LEU A 202 6.90 38.68 37.88
C LEU A 202 6.75 38.98 36.38
N LEU A 203 6.20 38.01 35.63
CA LEU A 203 5.67 38.20 34.27
C LEU A 203 4.13 38.16 34.27
N ASN A 204 3.52 38.67 33.20
CA ASN A 204 2.16 39.24 33.22
C ASN A 204 1.03 38.28 33.63
N SER A 205 0.64 38.34 34.91
CA SER A 205 -0.52 37.62 35.43
C SER A 205 -1.85 38.19 34.93
N LYS A 206 -2.54 37.48 34.02
CA LYS A 206 -3.99 37.64 33.84
C LYS A 206 -4.74 36.59 34.66
N ARG A 207 -5.14 36.97 35.88
CA ARG A 207 -5.98 36.13 36.76
C ARG A 207 -7.34 35.85 36.12
N GLY A 208 -7.58 34.61 35.71
CA GLY A 208 -8.93 34.04 35.67
C GLY A 208 -9.33 33.64 37.08
N ALA A 209 -10.26 34.36 37.71
CA ALA A 209 -10.67 34.11 39.09
C ALA A 209 -11.99 33.33 39.16
N GLY A 210 -11.98 32.21 39.89
CA GLY A 210 -13.20 31.55 40.36
C GLY A 210 -13.56 30.24 39.66
N ALA A 211 -13.05 29.13 40.20
CA ALA A 211 -13.68 27.82 40.11
C ALA A 211 -13.78 27.25 41.54
N GLN A 212 -14.98 27.31 42.14
CA GLN A 212 -15.25 26.59 43.39
C GLN A 212 -15.59 25.13 43.08
N ALA A 213 -15.37 24.24 44.06
CA ALA A 213 -15.74 22.83 43.93
C ALA A 213 -17.27 22.67 43.85
N VAL A 214 -17.78 22.48 42.63
CA VAL A 214 -19.16 22.08 42.35
C VAL A 214 -19.18 20.57 42.08
N PRO A 215 -20.08 19.78 42.71
CA PRO A 215 -20.28 18.39 42.34
C PRO A 215 -21.00 18.32 40.98
N MET A 216 -20.22 18.39 39.89
CA MET A 216 -20.73 18.35 38.53
C MET A 216 -20.93 16.92 38.02
N ALA A 217 -21.88 16.76 37.10
CA ALA A 217 -21.99 15.55 36.29
C ALA A 217 -20.70 15.33 35.48
N ALA A 218 -20.47 14.10 35.02
CA ALA A 218 -19.25 13.70 34.30
C ALA A 218 -19.01 14.56 33.05
N ASP A 219 -18.18 15.60 33.19
CA ASP A 219 -17.75 16.48 32.12
C ASP A 219 -16.65 15.80 31.31
N THR A 220 -17.04 15.26 30.15
CA THR A 220 -16.15 14.53 29.23
C THR A 220 -15.49 15.45 28.19
N THR A 221 -15.49 16.78 28.41
CA THR A 221 -14.92 17.74 27.46
C THR A 221 -13.40 17.61 27.42
N SER A 222 -12.80 17.23 26.30
CA SER A 222 -11.34 17.11 26.21
C SER A 222 -10.66 18.47 26.40
N ALA A 223 -9.65 18.52 27.26
CA ALA A 223 -8.72 19.63 27.34
C ALA A 223 -7.45 19.31 26.55
N THR A 224 -6.95 20.29 25.80
CA THR A 224 -5.60 20.24 25.23
C THR A 224 -4.65 20.89 26.21
N ILE A 225 -3.59 20.19 26.61
CA ILE A 225 -2.52 20.76 27.44
C ILE A 225 -1.30 20.95 26.55
N ASP A 226 -0.82 22.19 26.45
CA ASP A 226 0.30 22.52 25.57
C ASP A 226 1.63 22.26 26.29
N VAL A 227 2.50 21.45 25.68
CA VAL A 227 3.76 21.00 26.27
C VAL A 227 4.95 21.47 25.44
N MET A 228 5.98 21.98 26.11
CA MET A 228 7.30 22.25 25.52
C MET A 228 8.33 21.24 26.03
N ILE A 229 9.08 20.62 25.13
CA ILE A 229 10.16 19.70 25.48
C ILE A 229 11.52 20.35 25.20
N LEU A 230 12.31 20.53 26.26
CA LEU A 230 13.71 20.91 26.16
C LEU A 230 14.57 19.64 26.24
N TYR A 231 15.72 19.63 25.57
CA TYR A 231 16.64 18.50 25.64
C TYR A 231 18.11 18.93 25.64
N THR A 232 18.96 18.12 26.27
CA THR A 232 20.41 18.37 26.38
C THR A 232 21.19 17.90 25.14
N PRO A 233 22.43 18.38 24.95
CA PRO A 233 23.27 17.90 23.84
C PRO A 233 23.63 16.42 23.99
N GLY A 234 23.73 15.90 25.23
CA GLY A 234 23.94 14.48 25.49
C GLY A 234 22.78 13.61 25.03
N LEU A 235 21.52 14.04 25.23
CA LEU A 235 20.36 13.33 24.72
C LEU A 235 20.35 13.31 23.19
N ALA A 236 20.57 14.47 22.56
CA ALA A 236 20.65 14.59 21.11
C ALA A 236 21.78 13.73 20.53
N SER A 237 22.95 13.69 21.17
CA SER A 237 24.08 12.86 20.74
C SER A 237 23.83 11.36 20.93
N ARG A 238 23.12 10.94 21.98
CA ARG A 238 22.81 9.52 22.24
C ARG A 238 21.77 8.98 21.26
N LEU A 239 20.69 9.72 21.06
CA LEU A 239 19.56 9.29 20.22
C LEU A 239 19.81 9.56 18.73
N GLY A 240 20.61 10.58 18.39
CA GLY A 240 20.95 10.95 17.02
C GLY A 240 19.69 11.10 16.15
N SER A 241 19.59 10.29 15.12
CA SER A 241 18.44 10.28 14.20
C SER A 241 17.13 9.78 14.82
N GLY A 242 17.19 9.02 15.91
CA GLY A 242 16.03 8.57 16.68
C GLY A 242 15.38 9.66 17.55
N LEU A 243 16.07 10.78 17.80
CA LEU A 243 15.63 11.85 18.71
C LEU A 243 14.20 12.32 18.43
N SER A 244 13.87 12.62 17.16
CA SER A 244 12.54 13.13 16.80
C SER A 244 11.44 12.12 17.14
N ALA A 245 11.66 10.83 16.84
CA ALA A 245 10.71 9.76 17.13
C ALA A 245 10.57 9.52 18.65
N ARG A 246 11.65 9.66 19.44
CA ARG A 246 11.60 9.52 20.91
C ARG A 246 10.74 10.59 21.56
N LEU A 247 10.98 11.86 21.24
CA LEU A 247 10.22 12.96 21.87
C LEU A 247 8.72 12.87 21.54
N ASP A 248 8.39 12.50 20.30
CA ASP A 248 7.02 12.35 19.85
C ASP A 248 6.36 11.07 20.42
N GLN A 249 7.13 10.00 20.64
CA GLN A 249 6.67 8.78 21.32
C GLN A 249 6.33 9.02 22.80
N LEU A 250 7.14 9.78 23.54
CA LEU A 250 6.84 10.09 24.94
C LEU A 250 5.49 10.82 25.07
N VAL A 251 5.22 11.80 24.20
CA VAL A 251 3.94 12.51 24.13
C VAL A 251 2.77 11.58 23.73
N ALA A 252 2.98 10.71 22.73
CA ALA A 252 1.94 9.76 22.31
C ALA A 252 1.64 8.68 23.37
N LEU A 253 2.65 8.21 24.11
CA LEU A 253 2.48 7.26 25.21
C LEU A 253 1.67 7.90 26.36
N SER A 254 1.91 9.18 26.68
CA SER A 254 1.06 9.94 27.61
C SER A 254 -0.40 10.00 27.12
N ASN A 255 -0.63 10.37 25.86
CA ASN A 255 -1.97 10.49 25.29
C ASN A 255 -2.71 9.13 25.24
N GLN A 256 -1.97 8.04 24.98
CA GLN A 256 -2.50 6.69 25.06
C GLN A 256 -2.88 6.33 26.51
N ALA A 257 -2.00 6.61 27.48
CA ALA A 257 -2.26 6.34 28.88
C ALA A 257 -3.47 7.14 29.43
N TYR A 258 -3.65 8.40 29.03
CA TYR A 258 -4.85 9.17 29.39
C TYR A 258 -6.12 8.53 28.80
N ARG A 259 -6.10 8.15 27.52
CA ARG A 259 -7.23 7.48 26.84
C ARG A 259 -7.64 6.19 27.57
N ASP A 260 -6.69 5.31 27.84
CA ASP A 260 -6.95 4.00 28.47
C ASP A 260 -7.40 4.11 29.93
N SER A 261 -7.11 5.24 30.56
CA SER A 261 -7.55 5.54 31.93
C SER A 261 -8.93 6.18 32.00
N GLY A 262 -9.48 6.70 30.88
CA GLY A 262 -10.68 7.54 30.87
C GLY A 262 -10.42 9.01 31.25
N ILE A 263 -9.23 9.51 30.97
CA ILE A 263 -8.81 10.90 31.22
C ILE A 263 -8.95 11.73 29.94
N TYR A 264 -9.68 12.84 30.03
CA TYR A 264 -10.01 13.72 28.90
C TYR A 264 -8.91 14.78 28.66
N ILE A 265 -7.65 14.33 28.59
CA ILE A 265 -6.47 15.15 28.32
C ILE A 265 -5.83 14.72 26.99
N ASN A 266 -5.50 15.68 26.15
CA ASN A 266 -4.63 15.49 24.99
C ASN A 266 -3.43 16.44 25.09
N LEU A 267 -2.22 15.91 25.29
CA LEU A 267 -1.00 16.70 25.18
C LEU A 267 -0.75 17.08 23.73
N ARG A 268 -0.34 18.33 23.51
CA ARG A 268 0.13 18.85 22.22
C ARG A 268 1.53 19.41 22.39
N LEU A 269 2.49 18.85 21.66
CA LEU A 269 3.87 19.35 21.64
C LEU A 269 3.93 20.65 20.83
N VAL A 270 3.96 21.80 21.51
CA VAL A 270 3.96 23.14 20.87
C VAL A 270 5.36 23.65 20.52
N HIS A 271 6.39 23.15 21.19
CA HIS A 271 7.79 23.47 20.88
C HIS A 271 8.75 22.36 21.33
N LYS A 272 9.86 22.17 20.60
CA LYS A 272 10.98 21.33 21.03
C LYS A 272 12.33 21.98 20.70
N GLN A 273 13.22 22.08 21.68
CA GLN A 273 14.48 22.85 21.55
C GLN A 273 15.64 22.23 22.33
N GLN A 274 16.83 22.19 21.71
CA GLN A 274 18.06 21.87 22.43
C GLN A 274 18.48 23.05 23.32
N VAL A 275 18.77 22.77 24.58
CA VAL A 275 19.39 23.71 25.52
C VAL A 275 20.76 23.19 25.90
N ASN A 276 21.77 24.07 25.98
CA ASN A 276 23.15 23.67 26.27
C ASN A 276 23.41 23.47 27.79
N TYR A 277 22.42 22.87 28.47
CA TYR A 277 22.47 22.56 29.90
C TYR A 277 23.21 21.24 30.15
N SER A 278 23.73 21.04 31.37
CA SER A 278 24.58 19.90 31.71
C SER A 278 23.81 18.63 32.06
N ASP A 279 24.29 17.50 31.55
CA ASP A 279 23.81 16.16 31.91
C ASP A 279 24.27 15.69 33.31
N THR A 280 25.11 16.49 34.00
CA THR A 280 25.81 16.09 35.24
C THR A 280 25.33 16.77 36.52
N THR A 281 24.20 17.48 36.49
CA THR A 281 23.55 18.03 37.70
C THR A 281 22.51 17.08 38.28
N THR A 282 22.11 17.29 39.55
CA THR A 282 20.97 16.58 40.16
C THR A 282 19.66 16.91 39.46
N ASN A 283 18.64 16.07 39.62
CA ASN A 283 17.30 16.34 39.11
C ASN A 283 16.71 17.59 39.77
N ASP A 284 16.81 17.71 41.09
CA ASP A 284 16.39 18.84 41.91
C ASP A 284 16.99 20.16 41.40
N GLY A 285 18.33 20.22 41.28
CA GLY A 285 19.05 21.41 40.83
C GLY A 285 18.85 21.73 39.34
N ALA A 286 18.36 20.77 38.55
CA ALA A 286 17.90 21.01 37.19
C ALA A 286 16.45 21.52 37.16
N LEU A 287 15.59 21.10 38.11
CA LEU A 287 14.23 21.59 38.24
C LEU A 287 14.20 23.03 38.76
N ASP A 288 15.01 23.34 39.78
CA ASP A 288 15.21 24.70 40.28
C ASP A 288 15.67 25.63 39.14
N ALA A 289 16.78 25.28 38.47
CA ALA A 289 17.34 26.08 37.37
C ALA A 289 16.41 26.21 36.14
N LEU A 290 15.53 25.24 35.91
CA LEU A 290 14.48 25.28 34.88
C LEU A 290 13.29 26.19 35.30
N THR A 291 13.07 26.32 36.61
CA THR A 291 11.96 27.08 37.19
C THR A 291 12.30 28.55 37.41
N ASP A 292 13.50 28.85 37.92
CA ASP A 292 13.97 30.21 38.24
C ASP A 292 14.86 30.85 37.15
N GLY A 293 15.42 30.04 36.24
CA GLY A 293 16.31 30.49 35.18
C GLY A 293 17.74 30.80 35.64
N SER A 294 18.18 30.29 36.79
CA SER A 294 19.51 30.55 37.38
C SER A 294 20.70 30.05 36.55
N ASP A 295 20.50 29.05 35.69
CA ASP A 295 21.52 28.60 34.74
C ASP A 295 21.44 29.38 33.40
N PRO A 296 22.56 29.92 32.88
CA PRO A 296 22.58 30.66 31.61
C PRO A 296 22.04 29.90 30.38
N ALA A 297 22.03 28.56 30.40
CA ALA A 297 21.45 27.75 29.33
C ALA A 297 19.91 27.62 29.43
N LEU A 298 19.31 27.99 30.58
CA LEU A 298 17.87 27.92 30.86
C LEU A 298 17.21 29.29 31.08
N ALA A 299 17.97 30.38 31.18
CA ALA A 299 17.46 31.74 31.44
C ALA A 299 16.35 32.24 30.49
N ASP A 300 16.33 31.82 29.22
CA ASP A 300 15.28 32.17 28.23
C ASP A 300 14.03 31.27 28.30
N VAL A 301 14.01 30.22 29.14
CA VAL A 301 12.94 29.18 29.12
C VAL A 301 11.57 29.72 29.49
N ALA A 302 11.46 30.58 30.51
CA ALA A 302 10.17 31.19 30.87
C ALA A 302 9.58 32.01 29.69
N LYS A 303 10.44 32.73 28.96
CA LYS A 303 10.07 33.49 27.77
C LYS A 303 9.69 32.58 26.59
N LEU A 304 10.39 31.47 26.37
CA LEU A 304 10.00 30.45 25.37
C LEU A 304 8.63 29.83 25.72
N ARG A 305 8.41 29.47 26.99
CA ARG A 305 7.14 28.95 27.50
C ARG A 305 5.98 29.89 27.19
N ASP A 306 6.13 31.17 27.49
CA ASP A 306 5.12 32.21 27.18
C ASP A 306 4.95 32.44 25.66
N THR A 307 6.04 32.40 24.90
CA THR A 307 6.05 32.61 23.43
C THR A 307 5.31 31.49 22.69
N HIS A 308 5.44 30.24 23.15
CA HIS A 308 4.79 29.08 22.55
C HIS A 308 3.47 28.67 23.23
N GLY A 309 3.10 29.33 24.34
CA GLY A 309 1.86 29.04 25.07
C GLY A 309 1.88 27.74 25.87
N ALA A 310 3.06 27.24 26.24
CA ALA A 310 3.20 25.93 26.88
C ALA A 310 2.75 25.93 28.35
N ASP A 311 1.66 25.24 28.64
CA ASP A 311 1.15 24.99 29.99
C ASP A 311 2.18 24.24 30.84
N LEU A 312 2.83 23.21 30.28
CA LEU A 312 3.83 22.39 30.96
C LEU A 312 5.16 22.36 30.18
N VAL A 313 6.28 22.26 30.91
CA VAL A 313 7.63 22.22 30.31
C VAL A 313 8.45 21.09 30.93
N SER A 314 9.08 20.28 30.08
CA SER A 314 9.91 19.15 30.51
C SER A 314 11.32 19.25 29.94
N LEU A 315 12.34 19.14 30.79
CA LEU A 315 13.75 19.01 30.38
C LEU A 315 14.14 17.52 30.36
N ILE A 316 14.48 16.99 29.19
CA ILE A 316 14.82 15.58 29.00
C ILE A 316 16.34 15.43 28.75
N ARG A 317 16.98 14.54 29.50
CA ARG A 317 18.42 14.26 29.42
C ARG A 317 18.70 12.75 29.54
N PRO A 318 19.88 12.23 29.16
CA PRO A 318 20.24 10.85 29.41
C PRO A 318 20.19 10.57 30.91
N PHE A 319 19.58 9.45 31.33
CA PHE A 319 19.62 9.04 32.72
C PHE A 319 21.07 8.83 33.20
N ASN A 320 21.42 9.43 34.34
CA ASN A 320 22.72 9.29 34.98
C ASN A 320 22.50 9.03 36.47
N ASN A 321 22.45 7.76 36.87
CA ASN A 321 22.12 7.35 38.24
C ASN A 321 23.01 8.05 39.28
N THR A 322 24.30 8.20 38.96
CA THR A 322 25.31 8.82 39.83
C THR A 322 25.09 10.32 40.06
N THR A 323 24.76 11.09 39.01
CA THR A 323 24.70 12.56 39.11
C THR A 323 23.29 13.13 39.19
N SER A 324 22.30 12.45 38.63
CA SER A 324 20.89 12.89 38.63
C SER A 324 20.23 12.80 40.01
N GLY A 325 20.87 12.17 41.00
CA GLY A 325 20.32 12.01 42.36
C GLY A 325 19.59 10.67 42.59
N GLY A 326 19.76 9.70 41.69
CA GLY A 326 19.15 8.37 41.77
C GLY A 326 17.78 8.23 41.10
N SER A 327 16.97 9.29 41.01
CA SER A 327 15.63 9.23 40.43
C SER A 327 15.61 9.31 38.89
N CYS A 328 14.51 8.84 38.29
CA CYS A 328 14.25 8.91 36.85
C CYS A 328 13.57 10.20 36.39
N GLY A 329 13.14 11.04 37.32
CA GLY A 329 12.67 12.38 37.04
C GLY A 329 12.60 13.20 38.31
N VAL A 330 12.03 14.40 38.20
CA VAL A 330 11.51 15.18 39.32
C VAL A 330 10.51 16.20 38.78
N ALA A 331 9.48 16.51 39.56
CA ALA A 331 8.46 17.48 39.21
C ALA A 331 7.89 18.18 40.45
N TRP A 332 7.48 19.44 40.29
CA TRP A 332 6.69 20.11 41.32
C TRP A 332 5.27 19.52 41.38
N VAL A 333 4.80 19.21 42.59
CA VAL A 333 3.44 18.68 42.80
C VAL A 333 2.39 19.80 42.76
N GLY A 334 1.55 19.79 41.73
CA GLY A 334 0.44 20.71 41.54
C GLY A 334 -0.67 20.55 42.59
N GLY A 335 -1.16 21.65 43.17
CA GLY A 335 -2.32 21.61 44.08
C GLY A 335 -2.11 20.84 45.38
N TYR A 336 -0.87 20.53 45.78
CA TYR A 336 -0.56 19.77 46.98
C TYR A 336 -1.28 20.32 48.22
N GLY A 337 -1.80 19.43 49.07
CA GLY A 337 -2.62 19.80 50.23
C GLY A 337 -4.05 20.22 49.86
N GLY A 338 -4.58 19.78 48.72
CA GLY A 338 -5.91 20.14 48.24
C GLY A 338 -6.05 21.60 47.79
N GLN A 339 -4.95 22.23 47.38
CA GLN A 339 -4.91 23.62 46.96
C GLN A 339 -5.37 23.80 45.49
N PRO A 340 -5.95 24.95 45.12
CA PRO A 340 -6.37 25.19 43.74
C PRO A 340 -5.19 25.14 42.77
N ILE A 341 -5.20 24.19 41.83
CA ILE A 341 -4.06 23.94 40.94
C ILE A 341 -3.72 25.13 40.03
N SER A 342 -4.67 26.05 39.79
CA SER A 342 -4.41 27.33 39.09
C SER A 342 -3.36 28.20 39.77
N GLY A 343 -3.09 28.01 41.07
CA GLY A 343 -1.98 28.66 41.78
C GLY A 343 -0.60 28.10 41.45
N TYR A 344 -0.53 26.97 40.72
CA TYR A 344 0.70 26.23 40.42
C TYR A 344 1.17 26.46 38.97
N ALA A 345 0.58 27.44 38.26
CA ALA A 345 0.90 27.74 36.86
C ALA A 345 2.38 28.12 36.63
N ASN A 346 3.08 28.60 37.66
CA ASN A 346 4.53 28.88 37.59
C ASN A 346 5.40 27.64 37.87
N TYR A 347 4.83 26.59 38.47
CA TYR A 347 5.50 25.34 38.84
C TYR A 347 5.26 24.18 37.85
N GLY A 348 4.67 24.45 36.68
CA GLY A 348 4.49 23.48 35.59
C GLY A 348 5.79 23.09 34.89
N TYR A 349 6.77 22.59 35.65
CA TYR A 349 8.11 22.20 35.23
C TYR A 349 8.45 20.78 35.71
N SER A 350 9.18 20.05 34.89
CA SER A 350 9.68 18.69 35.18
C SER A 350 11.04 18.43 34.55
N VAL A 351 11.82 17.52 35.13
CA VAL A 351 13.08 17.00 34.57
C VAL A 351 12.94 15.48 34.43
N ILE A 352 13.35 14.91 33.29
CA ILE A 352 13.24 13.48 32.99
C ILE A 352 14.63 12.93 32.63
N GLY A 353 15.03 11.86 33.32
CA GLY A 353 16.09 10.95 32.90
C GLY A 353 15.54 9.94 31.90
N ASP A 354 16.08 9.93 30.69
CA ASP A 354 15.64 9.06 29.60
C ASP A 354 16.50 7.79 29.52
N GLY A 355 15.87 6.62 29.37
CA GLY A 355 16.51 5.35 29.01
C GLY A 355 17.53 4.79 30.02
N ARG A 356 18.54 4.07 29.51
CA ARG A 356 19.57 3.39 30.32
C ARG A 356 20.54 4.37 30.99
N ASP A 357 21.00 4.03 32.19
CA ASP A 357 22.04 4.79 32.90
C ASP A 357 23.36 4.83 32.11
N VAL A 358 23.87 6.04 31.86
CA VAL A 358 25.13 6.25 31.12
C VAL A 358 26.37 5.67 31.82
N ASN A 359 26.32 5.41 33.13
CA ASN A 359 27.41 4.79 33.88
C ASN A 359 27.35 3.24 33.91
N GLY A 360 26.26 2.63 33.42
CA GLY A 360 26.08 1.18 33.42
C GLY A 360 25.78 0.55 34.78
N SER A 361 25.19 1.28 35.73
CA SER A 361 24.87 0.79 37.10
C SER A 361 23.79 -0.30 37.17
N GLY A 362 23.30 -0.83 36.03
CA GLY A 362 22.25 -1.85 35.97
C GLY A 362 20.83 -1.31 36.03
N TYR A 363 20.64 0.00 35.89
CA TYR A 363 19.32 0.66 35.94
C TYR A 363 18.95 1.36 34.63
N TYR A 364 17.65 1.49 34.39
CA TYR A 364 17.07 2.32 33.33
C TYR A 364 15.78 3.00 33.78
N CYS A 365 15.42 4.06 33.07
CA CYS A 365 14.15 4.76 33.25
C CYS A 365 13.11 4.24 32.27
N LEU A 366 11.92 3.92 32.80
CA LEU A 366 10.75 3.56 32.01
C LEU A 366 10.32 4.74 31.13
N ASP A 367 9.79 4.45 29.95
CA ASP A 367 9.14 5.45 29.08
C ASP A 367 7.98 6.18 29.78
N LEU A 368 7.41 5.54 30.81
CA LEU A 368 6.34 6.10 31.63
C LEU A 368 6.80 7.25 32.55
N SER A 369 8.11 7.46 32.76
CA SER A 369 8.60 8.56 33.61
C SER A 369 8.11 9.93 33.11
N PHE A 370 8.07 10.16 31.80
CA PHE A 370 7.57 11.42 31.25
C PHE A 370 6.09 11.69 31.60
N VAL A 371 5.23 10.67 31.57
CA VAL A 371 3.82 10.82 31.97
C VAL A 371 3.63 10.83 33.49
N HIS A 372 4.58 10.26 34.24
CA HIS A 372 4.66 10.33 35.71
C HIS A 372 4.91 11.77 36.20
N GLU A 373 5.96 12.43 35.68
CA GLU A 373 6.31 13.80 36.06
C GLU A 373 5.20 14.81 35.72
N LEU A 374 4.58 14.67 34.55
CA LEU A 374 3.41 15.48 34.19
C LEU A 374 2.21 15.16 35.10
N GLY A 375 2.09 13.93 35.59
CA GLY A 375 1.14 13.53 36.62
C GLY A 375 1.31 14.32 37.92
N HIS A 376 2.55 14.54 38.39
CA HIS A 376 2.85 15.41 39.53
C HIS A 376 2.52 16.87 39.25
N ASN A 377 2.95 17.44 38.11
CA ASN A 377 2.60 18.81 37.73
C ASN A 377 1.07 19.05 37.69
N MET A 378 0.29 18.01 37.35
CA MET A 378 -1.18 18.02 37.33
C MET A 378 -1.83 17.56 38.64
N GLY A 379 -1.04 17.35 39.70
CA GLY A 379 -1.47 17.18 41.09
C GLY A 379 -1.73 15.77 41.57
N SER A 380 -1.11 14.78 40.92
CA SER A 380 -1.01 13.41 41.44
C SER A 380 0.16 13.24 42.41
N LEU A 381 0.00 12.32 43.35
CA LEU A 381 1.05 11.71 44.16
C LEU A 381 1.20 10.23 43.76
N HIS A 382 2.23 9.59 44.31
CA HIS A 382 2.45 8.16 44.21
C HIS A 382 1.28 7.32 44.75
N ASP A 383 1.38 6.00 44.64
CA ASP A 383 0.59 5.11 45.49
C ASP A 383 0.85 5.36 46.99
N ARG A 384 -0.11 4.98 47.82
CA ARG A 384 -0.15 5.35 49.25
C ARG A 384 0.98 4.77 50.11
N ALA A 385 1.78 3.84 49.61
CA ALA A 385 2.99 3.38 50.32
C ALA A 385 4.17 4.35 50.09
N ASN A 386 4.17 5.08 48.98
CA ASN A 386 5.28 5.88 48.47
C ASN A 386 4.97 7.40 48.41
N SER A 387 3.76 7.83 48.80
CA SER A 387 3.27 9.22 48.69
C SER A 387 3.57 10.13 49.89
N GLY A 388 4.22 9.60 50.94
CA GLY A 388 4.28 10.26 52.25
C GLY A 388 2.89 10.49 52.86
N SER A 389 2.79 11.41 53.84
CA SER A 389 1.55 11.75 54.55
C SER A 389 0.77 12.93 53.94
N GLY A 390 1.15 13.38 52.74
CA GLY A 390 0.49 14.47 52.04
C GLY A 390 -0.82 14.06 51.36
N ILE A 391 -1.50 15.02 50.73
CA ILE A 391 -2.53 14.76 49.72
C ILE A 391 -2.17 15.56 48.46
N GLY A 392 -2.52 15.05 47.27
CA GLY A 392 -2.35 15.80 46.02
C GLY A 392 -3.40 16.91 45.85
N ALA A 393 -3.80 17.18 44.61
CA ALA A 393 -4.89 18.12 44.32
C ALA A 393 -6.23 17.70 44.97
N TYR A 394 -6.44 16.41 45.23
CA TYR A 394 -7.60 15.85 45.91
C TYR A 394 -7.24 14.70 46.87
N PRO A 395 -8.12 14.32 47.83
CA PRO A 395 -7.88 13.22 48.78
C PRO A 395 -7.77 11.81 48.16
N TYR A 396 -7.92 11.69 46.84
CA TYR A 396 -7.87 10.45 46.05
C TYR A 396 -6.82 10.50 44.92
N SER A 397 -5.98 11.54 44.85
CA SER A 397 -4.98 11.77 43.79
C SER A 397 -3.74 10.86 43.86
N TYR A 398 -3.91 9.58 44.17
CA TYR A 398 -2.82 8.62 44.39
C TYR A 398 -2.77 7.58 43.27
N GLY A 399 -1.56 7.12 42.97
CA GLY A 399 -1.35 5.88 42.25
C GLY A 399 -1.97 4.67 42.94
N TYR A 400 -2.05 3.58 42.18
CA TYR A 400 -2.50 2.28 42.65
C TYR A 400 -1.69 1.15 42.03
N GLY A 401 -1.61 0.01 42.71
CA GLY A 401 -0.99 -1.19 42.19
C GLY A 401 -1.22 -2.39 43.11
N VAL A 402 -0.98 -3.58 42.56
CA VAL A 402 -1.03 -4.86 43.26
C VAL A 402 0.32 -5.55 43.04
N ALA A 403 1.05 -5.79 44.12
CA ALA A 403 2.42 -6.29 44.09
C ALA A 403 2.51 -7.64 43.35
N GLY A 404 3.36 -7.71 42.32
CA GLY A 404 3.49 -8.90 41.47
C GLY A 404 2.35 -9.06 40.46
N THR A 405 1.53 -8.04 40.21
CA THR A 405 0.50 -8.05 39.15
C THR A 405 0.56 -6.81 38.28
N PHE A 406 0.47 -5.61 38.86
CA PHE A 406 0.66 -4.34 38.12
C PHE A 406 0.90 -3.15 39.05
N GLY A 407 1.52 -2.10 38.55
CA GLY A 407 1.38 -0.74 39.08
C GLY A 407 0.88 0.22 38.00
N THR A 408 0.05 1.18 38.37
CA THR A 408 -0.34 2.30 37.50
C THR A 408 0.84 3.26 37.28
N VAL A 409 0.71 4.21 36.35
CA VAL A 409 1.72 5.24 36.03
C VAL A 409 2.32 5.85 37.30
N MET A 410 1.49 6.25 38.27
CA MET A 410 1.91 6.89 39.52
C MET A 410 2.26 5.90 40.64
N SER A 411 2.79 4.70 40.35
CA SER A 411 3.13 3.71 41.39
C SER A 411 4.53 3.12 41.18
N TYR A 412 5.23 2.84 42.27
CA TYR A 412 6.51 2.11 42.27
C TYR A 412 6.30 0.59 42.43
N ILE A 413 5.21 0.07 41.85
CA ILE A 413 4.90 -1.35 41.80
C ILE A 413 5.09 -1.85 40.37
N ASN A 414 5.92 -2.88 40.19
CA ASN A 414 6.13 -3.51 38.89
C ASN A 414 5.27 -4.77 38.68
N PRO A 415 4.93 -5.09 37.41
CA PRO A 415 5.21 -4.30 36.19
C PRO A 415 4.33 -3.05 36.07
N ARG A 416 4.90 -1.90 35.72
CA ARG A 416 4.10 -0.67 35.50
C ARG A 416 3.35 -0.71 34.16
N ILE A 417 2.03 -0.58 34.20
CA ILE A 417 1.14 -0.50 33.04
C ILE A 417 0.90 0.96 32.62
N ALA A 418 0.56 1.19 31.35
CA ALA A 418 0.30 2.51 30.80
C ALA A 418 -1.11 3.04 31.15
N LYS A 419 -1.52 2.94 32.42
CA LYS A 419 -2.82 3.43 32.94
C LYS A 419 -2.64 4.14 34.27
N PHE A 420 -3.44 5.16 34.51
CA PHE A 420 -3.59 5.85 35.80
C PHE A 420 -4.64 5.16 36.67
N SER A 421 -4.65 5.43 37.98
CA SER A 421 -5.61 4.77 38.86
C SER A 421 -7.06 5.22 38.57
N ASN A 422 -7.94 4.22 38.40
CA ASN A 422 -9.36 4.41 38.11
C ASN A 422 -10.16 3.18 38.62
N PRO A 423 -11.04 3.34 39.63
CA PRO A 423 -11.86 2.26 40.17
C PRO A 423 -13.00 1.80 39.24
N ALA A 424 -13.29 2.53 38.15
CA ALA A 424 -14.36 2.21 37.21
C ALA A 424 -13.92 1.31 36.03
N ILE A 425 -12.62 0.99 35.93
CA ILE A 425 -12.06 0.07 34.92
C ILE A 425 -11.28 -1.07 35.60
N THR A 426 -11.03 -2.14 34.87
CA THR A 426 -10.11 -3.20 35.27
C THR A 426 -8.70 -2.97 34.72
N CYS A 427 -7.73 -3.50 35.45
CA CYS A 427 -6.35 -3.68 35.04
C CYS A 427 -5.90 -5.13 35.27
N ALA A 428 -4.61 -5.42 35.07
CA ALA A 428 -4.09 -6.77 34.89
C ALA A 428 -4.60 -7.78 35.94
N GLY A 429 -5.00 -8.96 35.46
CA GLY A 429 -5.68 -9.98 36.28
C GLY A 429 -7.19 -9.74 36.50
N GLY A 430 -7.78 -8.73 35.86
CA GLY A 430 -9.20 -8.38 36.02
C GLY A 430 -9.51 -7.65 37.33
N ILE A 431 -8.48 -7.10 37.98
CA ILE A 431 -8.59 -6.38 39.25
C ILE A 431 -9.04 -4.94 38.96
N ALA A 432 -9.89 -4.35 39.81
CA ALA A 432 -10.25 -2.93 39.68
C ALA A 432 -8.99 -2.04 39.72
N CYS A 433 -8.85 -1.10 38.78
CA CYS A 433 -7.61 -0.34 38.59
C CYS A 433 -7.43 0.83 39.56
N GLY A 434 -8.11 0.82 40.69
CA GLY A 434 -8.09 1.89 41.68
C GLY A 434 -9.05 1.59 42.82
N ILE A 435 -9.17 2.56 43.73
CA ILE A 435 -10.05 2.49 44.90
C ILE A 435 -10.94 3.74 44.88
N SER A 436 -12.26 3.57 45.00
CA SER A 436 -13.24 4.67 44.99
C SER A 436 -12.82 5.81 45.91
N GLU A 437 -12.91 7.03 45.39
CA GLU A 437 -12.85 8.33 46.05
C GLU A 437 -13.64 8.42 47.38
N THR A 438 -14.65 7.56 47.59
CA THR A 438 -15.41 7.47 48.84
C THR A 438 -14.69 6.70 49.97
N ALA A 439 -13.63 5.95 49.66
CA ALA A 439 -12.86 5.17 50.63
C ALA A 439 -11.71 5.98 51.26
N ALA A 440 -11.39 5.69 52.52
CA ALA A 440 -10.28 6.34 53.23
C ALA A 440 -8.89 6.08 52.60
N ASN A 441 -8.74 4.95 51.90
CA ASN A 441 -7.55 4.56 51.14
C ASN A 441 -7.73 4.73 49.61
N SER A 442 -8.62 5.62 49.18
CA SER A 442 -8.94 5.92 47.77
C SER A 442 -7.72 6.18 46.88
N ALA A 443 -7.82 5.77 45.61
CA ALA A 443 -6.82 5.95 44.57
C ALA A 443 -7.55 6.05 43.22
N ASN A 444 -7.73 7.29 42.74
CA ASN A 444 -8.47 7.64 41.54
C ASN A 444 -7.82 8.87 40.86
N ASN A 445 -6.60 8.69 40.33
CA ASN A 445 -5.91 9.70 39.52
C ASN A 445 -6.78 10.15 38.34
N THR A 446 -7.61 9.27 37.77
CA THR A 446 -8.49 9.64 36.65
C THR A 446 -9.46 10.75 37.01
N LEU A 447 -10.16 10.64 38.15
CA LEU A 447 -11.01 11.71 38.66
C LEU A 447 -10.19 12.97 39.02
N SER A 448 -8.98 12.79 39.56
CA SER A 448 -8.09 13.91 39.91
C SER A 448 -7.68 14.72 38.68
N LEU A 449 -7.11 14.04 37.67
CA LEU A 449 -6.60 14.63 36.44
C LEU A 449 -7.75 15.18 35.59
N ASN A 450 -8.92 14.51 35.58
CA ASN A 450 -10.10 15.08 34.96
C ASN A 450 -10.56 16.38 35.64
N ASN A 451 -10.47 16.49 36.96
CA ASN A 451 -10.84 17.72 37.67
C ASN A 451 -9.78 18.83 37.54
N THR A 452 -8.49 18.51 37.34
CA THR A 452 -7.44 19.54 37.15
C THR A 452 -7.26 19.99 35.69
N ARG A 453 -7.59 19.15 34.69
CA ARG A 453 -7.27 19.37 33.26
C ARG A 453 -7.56 20.77 32.73
N ALA A 454 -8.72 21.35 33.05
CA ALA A 454 -9.16 22.63 32.51
C ALA A 454 -8.45 23.84 33.14
N ALA A 455 -7.90 23.68 34.36
CA ALA A 455 -7.07 24.68 35.01
C ALA A 455 -5.60 24.58 34.58
N VAL A 456 -5.12 23.37 34.27
CA VAL A 456 -3.77 23.15 33.73
C VAL A 456 -3.68 23.63 32.27
N ALA A 457 -4.69 23.35 31.44
CA ALA A 457 -4.86 23.88 30.07
C ALA A 457 -5.13 25.41 30.00
N ALA A 458 -4.92 26.11 31.12
CA ALA A 458 -4.99 27.56 31.25
C ALA A 458 -3.78 28.11 32.04
N PHE A 459 -2.73 27.30 32.22
CA PHE A 459 -1.47 27.73 32.83
C PHE A 459 -0.75 28.74 31.94
N ARG A 460 -0.91 28.67 30.63
CA ARG A 460 -0.55 29.73 29.69
C ARG A 460 -1.72 30.07 28.77
N SER A 461 -1.60 31.21 28.10
CA SER A 461 -2.55 31.57 27.05
C SER A 461 -2.21 30.77 25.81
N ALA A 462 -3.06 29.79 25.47
CA ALA A 462 -2.95 29.01 24.25
C ALA A 462 -2.75 29.94 23.05
N GLN A 463 -1.55 29.95 22.48
CA GLN A 463 -1.25 30.78 21.33
C GLN A 463 -2.06 30.29 20.13
N VAL A 464 -2.40 31.19 19.21
CA VAL A 464 -2.87 30.77 17.88
C VAL A 464 -1.65 30.30 17.11
N VAL A 465 -1.20 29.09 17.43
CA VAL A 465 -0.18 28.37 16.68
C VAL A 465 -0.81 27.99 15.34
N THR A 466 -0.76 28.93 14.38
CA THR A 466 -0.65 28.54 12.98
C THR A 466 0.51 27.55 12.92
N PRO A 467 0.29 26.27 12.55
CA PRO A 467 1.37 25.31 12.48
C PRO A 467 2.47 25.90 11.59
N PRO A 468 3.76 25.77 11.94
CA PRO A 468 4.83 26.13 11.02
C PRO A 468 4.52 25.42 9.70
N ALA A 469 4.37 26.18 8.61
CA ALA A 469 3.82 25.65 7.36
C ALA A 469 4.61 24.38 7.00
N PRO A 470 3.93 23.22 6.89
CA PRO A 470 4.59 21.91 6.95
C PRO A 470 5.67 21.90 5.87
N THR A 471 6.92 21.68 6.28
CA THR A 471 8.08 21.92 5.39
C THR A 471 7.93 21.08 4.14
N THR A 472 7.55 21.71 3.02
CA THR A 472 7.27 20.98 1.79
C THR A 472 8.53 20.85 0.95
N TYR A 473 8.62 19.71 0.28
CA TYR A 473 9.65 19.42 -0.70
C TYR A 473 8.99 19.14 -2.06
N ALA A 474 9.51 19.80 -3.09
CA ALA A 474 9.09 19.56 -4.45
C ALA A 474 9.50 18.15 -4.90
N LEU A 475 8.52 17.35 -5.33
CA LEU A 475 8.73 16.16 -6.14
C LEU A 475 8.50 16.52 -7.60
N THR A 476 9.55 16.48 -8.41
CA THR A 476 9.45 16.73 -9.86
C THR A 476 9.54 15.39 -10.61
N VAL A 477 8.52 15.09 -11.42
CA VAL A 477 8.49 13.93 -12.30
C VAL A 477 8.83 14.30 -13.73
N SER A 478 9.87 13.70 -14.27
CA SER A 478 10.20 13.73 -15.71
C SER A 478 9.68 12.46 -16.38
N LYS A 479 9.49 12.53 -17.71
CA LYS A 479 9.12 11.37 -18.53
C LYS A 479 10.04 11.25 -19.73
N SER A 480 10.35 10.02 -20.11
CA SER A 480 10.89 9.68 -21.43
C SER A 480 9.92 8.71 -22.11
N GLY A 481 9.61 8.93 -23.39
CA GLY A 481 8.52 8.24 -24.09
C GLY A 481 7.12 8.69 -23.64
N SER A 482 6.08 7.94 -24.03
CA SER A 482 4.68 8.34 -23.82
C SER A 482 3.98 7.52 -22.74
N GLY A 483 3.32 8.23 -21.82
CA GLY A 483 2.60 7.72 -20.67
C GLY A 483 2.23 8.85 -19.72
N THR A 484 1.53 8.52 -18.64
CA THR A 484 1.27 9.41 -17.51
C THR A 484 1.84 8.84 -16.22
N VAL A 485 2.08 9.70 -15.24
CA VAL A 485 2.45 9.28 -13.88
C VAL A 485 1.50 9.96 -12.91
N SER A 486 0.84 9.19 -12.06
CA SER A 486 -0.02 9.69 -10.98
C SER A 486 0.62 9.40 -9.62
N SER A 487 0.17 10.14 -8.60
CA SER A 487 0.67 10.08 -7.23
C SER A 487 -0.41 9.67 -6.23
N SER A 488 0.00 9.01 -5.15
CA SER A 488 -0.74 8.92 -3.89
C SER A 488 0.20 9.30 -2.74
N PRO A 489 -0.07 10.35 -1.93
CA PRO A 489 -1.21 11.27 -2.02
C PRO A 489 -1.28 12.01 -3.37
N ALA A 490 -2.50 12.40 -3.76
CA ALA A 490 -2.74 13.07 -5.03
C ALA A 490 -2.04 14.44 -5.10
N GLY A 491 -1.62 14.82 -6.30
CA GLY A 491 -0.96 16.10 -6.60
C GLY A 491 -0.34 16.05 -8.00
N ILE A 492 0.65 15.17 -8.18
CA ILE A 492 1.20 14.89 -9.51
C ILE A 492 0.21 14.07 -10.36
N ASN A 493 -0.11 14.61 -11.54
CA ASN A 493 -0.76 13.92 -12.65
C ASN A 493 -0.03 14.30 -13.94
N CYS A 494 1.12 13.68 -14.16
CA CYS A 494 2.09 14.03 -15.19
C CYS A 494 1.65 13.50 -16.56
N GLY A 495 0.44 13.82 -16.98
CA GLY A 495 0.08 14.15 -18.36
C GLY A 495 0.19 15.65 -18.62
N SER A 496 -0.21 16.47 -17.64
CA SER A 496 -0.21 17.94 -17.69
C SER A 496 0.46 18.62 -16.49
N ASP A 497 0.50 17.96 -15.32
CA ASP A 497 1.15 18.49 -14.12
C ASP A 497 2.17 17.50 -13.54
N CYS A 498 3.41 17.93 -13.45
CA CYS A 498 4.57 17.08 -13.18
C CYS A 498 5.38 17.53 -11.95
N SER A 499 4.88 18.46 -11.12
CA SER A 499 5.62 18.88 -9.93
C SER A 499 4.69 19.32 -8.78
N GLU A 500 4.78 18.65 -7.64
CA GLU A 500 3.99 18.97 -6.43
C GLU A 500 4.88 19.10 -5.19
N ASN A 501 4.46 19.94 -4.24
CA ASN A 501 5.08 20.20 -2.95
C ASN A 501 4.44 19.34 -1.84
N TYR A 502 5.04 18.19 -1.53
CA TYR A 502 4.60 17.31 -0.45
C TYR A 502 5.25 17.65 0.88
N ALA A 503 4.54 17.49 2.00
CA ALA A 503 5.07 17.74 3.33
C ALA A 503 6.23 16.78 3.68
N SER A 504 7.16 17.25 4.51
CA SER A 504 8.28 16.47 5.02
C SER A 504 7.81 15.15 5.64
N GLY A 505 8.46 14.03 5.27
CA GLY A 505 8.09 12.69 5.70
C GLY A 505 6.96 12.03 4.91
N THR A 506 6.26 12.73 4.00
CA THR A 506 5.22 12.11 3.16
C THR A 506 5.81 11.00 2.30
N SER A 507 5.29 9.78 2.41
CA SER A 507 5.56 8.71 1.43
C SER A 507 4.67 8.90 0.21
N VAL A 508 5.26 9.29 -0.91
CA VAL A 508 4.58 9.48 -2.19
C VAL A 508 4.80 8.25 -3.06
N SER A 509 3.71 7.54 -3.35
CA SER A 509 3.67 6.42 -4.28
C SER A 509 3.38 6.93 -5.70
N LEU A 510 4.37 6.87 -6.59
CA LEU A 510 4.20 7.14 -8.01
C LEU A 510 3.80 5.86 -8.77
N SER A 511 2.73 5.98 -9.56
CA SER A 511 2.21 4.94 -10.45
C SER A 511 2.36 5.38 -11.90
N ALA A 512 3.05 4.59 -12.72
CA ALA A 512 3.26 4.86 -14.14
C ALA A 512 2.22 4.12 -14.99
N THR A 513 1.45 4.86 -15.79
CA THR A 513 0.48 4.30 -16.75
C THR A 513 0.99 4.56 -18.16
N PRO A 514 1.44 3.53 -18.91
CA PRO A 514 1.86 3.69 -20.30
C PRO A 514 0.75 4.25 -21.18
N ALA A 515 1.11 5.04 -22.18
CA ALA A 515 0.17 5.40 -23.23
C ALA A 515 -0.03 4.20 -24.18
N SER A 516 -1.14 4.19 -24.94
CA SER A 516 -1.25 3.28 -26.08
C SER A 516 -0.06 3.51 -27.03
N GLY A 517 0.59 2.42 -27.43
CA GLY A 517 1.89 2.42 -28.11
C GLY A 517 3.09 2.12 -27.21
N PHE A 518 2.95 2.05 -25.87
CA PHE A 518 4.07 2.06 -24.92
C PHE A 518 3.96 1.02 -23.79
N THR A 519 5.11 0.71 -23.20
CA THR A 519 5.35 -0.15 -22.02
C THR A 519 6.15 0.64 -20.99
N PHE A 520 5.99 0.35 -19.70
CA PHE A 520 6.82 0.97 -18.66
C PHE A 520 8.11 0.17 -18.47
N ASN A 521 9.27 0.82 -18.72
CA ASN A 521 10.59 0.21 -18.67
C ASN A 521 11.30 0.44 -17.32
N GLY A 522 10.80 1.36 -16.49
CA GLY A 522 11.29 1.58 -15.13
C GLY A 522 11.49 3.04 -14.74
N TRP A 523 11.80 3.22 -13.46
CA TRP A 523 12.13 4.49 -12.83
C TRP A 523 13.64 4.76 -12.84
N SER A 524 14.01 6.03 -12.77
CA SER A 524 15.36 6.48 -12.44
C SER A 524 15.31 7.80 -11.64
N GLY A 525 16.42 8.21 -11.02
CA GLY A 525 16.46 9.35 -10.09
C GLY A 525 16.28 8.88 -8.64
N ALA A 526 15.33 9.46 -7.91
CA ALA A 526 15.04 9.04 -6.52
C ALA A 526 14.33 7.67 -6.41
N CYS A 527 13.95 7.05 -7.52
CA CYS A 527 13.45 5.67 -7.63
C CYS A 527 14.26 4.89 -8.67
N SER A 528 14.20 3.56 -8.61
CA SER A 528 14.81 2.68 -9.63
C SER A 528 14.01 1.38 -9.81
N GLY A 529 14.21 0.68 -10.93
CA GLY A 529 13.53 -0.57 -11.26
C GLY A 529 12.11 -0.38 -11.82
N THR A 530 11.38 -1.48 -12.01
CA THR A 530 10.04 -1.51 -12.67
C THR A 530 8.85 -1.58 -11.72
N GLY A 531 9.08 -1.80 -10.42
CA GLY A 531 8.02 -1.89 -9.40
C GLY A 531 7.41 -0.53 -9.01
N SER A 532 6.62 -0.52 -7.93
CA SER A 532 6.04 0.71 -7.36
C SER A 532 7.15 1.67 -6.87
N CYS A 533 7.14 2.91 -7.34
CA CYS A 533 8.06 3.93 -6.87
C CYS A 533 7.50 4.61 -5.62
N GLN A 534 8.03 4.26 -4.45
CA GLN A 534 7.72 4.88 -3.16
C GLN A 534 8.84 5.85 -2.78
N ILE A 535 8.50 7.11 -2.50
CA ILE A 535 9.46 8.18 -2.21
C ILE A 535 9.09 8.85 -0.89
N VAL A 536 9.97 8.78 0.11
CA VAL A 536 9.81 9.62 1.30
C VAL A 536 10.38 11.02 1.01
N MET A 537 9.55 12.04 1.17
CA MET A 537 9.86 13.41 0.80
C MET A 537 10.56 14.14 1.95
N SER A 538 11.89 14.21 1.88
CA SER A 538 12.77 14.81 2.92
C SER A 538 13.85 15.75 2.38
N ALA A 539 13.86 15.91 1.06
CA ALA A 539 14.55 16.92 0.29
C ALA A 539 13.78 17.07 -1.02
N ALA A 540 14.05 18.10 -1.83
CA ALA A 540 13.52 18.11 -3.20
C ALA A 540 14.00 16.84 -3.94
N ARG A 541 13.08 16.13 -4.60
CA ARG A 541 13.36 14.86 -5.29
C ARG A 541 13.00 14.99 -6.77
N SER A 542 13.77 14.32 -7.62
CA SER A 542 13.47 14.17 -9.04
C SER A 542 13.40 12.70 -9.41
N VAL A 543 12.36 12.30 -10.13
CA VAL A 543 12.19 10.94 -10.66
C VAL A 543 11.86 11.01 -12.15
N THR A 544 12.49 10.15 -12.95
CA THR A 544 12.16 9.98 -14.36
C THR A 544 11.46 8.64 -14.57
N ALA A 545 10.25 8.68 -15.13
CA ALA A 545 9.57 7.50 -15.65
C ALA A 545 9.99 7.25 -17.10
N THR A 546 10.54 6.07 -17.40
CA THR A 546 10.88 5.68 -18.77
C THR A 546 9.82 4.77 -19.34
N PHE A 547 9.11 5.26 -20.35
CA PHE A 547 8.19 4.49 -21.19
C PHE A 547 8.90 4.13 -22.50
N THR A 548 9.10 2.85 -22.78
CA THR A 548 9.55 2.38 -24.09
C THR A 548 8.35 2.17 -25.00
N ALA A 549 8.48 2.41 -26.31
CA ALA A 549 7.46 1.95 -27.26
C ALA A 549 7.27 0.43 -27.09
N ALA A 550 6.03 -0.03 -27.08
CA ALA A 550 5.71 -1.44 -26.84
C ALA A 550 6.34 -2.27 -27.97
N SER A 551 7.32 -3.09 -27.58
CA SER A 551 8.16 -3.95 -28.42
C SER A 551 9.02 -3.23 -29.48
N ALA A 552 10.33 -3.18 -29.22
CA ALA A 552 11.32 -3.15 -30.29
C ALA A 552 11.15 -4.34 -31.27
N PRO A 553 10.75 -5.56 -30.83
CA PRO A 553 10.37 -6.65 -31.74
C PRO A 553 9.28 -6.30 -32.76
N ALA A 554 8.11 -5.73 -32.38
CA ALA A 554 7.11 -5.38 -33.39
C ALA A 554 7.53 -4.18 -34.24
N GLN A 555 8.19 -3.17 -33.69
CA GLN A 555 8.73 -2.09 -34.53
C GLN A 555 9.68 -2.65 -35.61
N THR A 556 10.54 -3.62 -35.23
CA THR A 556 11.41 -4.34 -36.18
C THR A 556 10.62 -5.20 -37.16
N LEU A 557 9.65 -6.00 -36.70
CA LEU A 557 8.90 -6.94 -37.54
C LEU A 557 7.92 -6.24 -38.49
N ILE A 558 7.26 -5.16 -38.04
CA ILE A 558 6.48 -4.25 -38.91
C ILE A 558 7.40 -3.68 -39.98
N ALA A 559 8.57 -3.13 -39.61
CA ALA A 559 9.52 -2.61 -40.60
C ALA A 559 10.02 -3.69 -41.58
N GLN A 560 10.25 -4.92 -41.12
CA GLN A 560 10.57 -6.07 -41.97
C GLN A 560 9.43 -6.43 -42.93
N TYR A 561 8.16 -6.36 -42.51
CA TYR A 561 7.01 -6.64 -43.38
C TYR A 561 6.83 -5.56 -44.46
N TYR A 562 6.98 -4.27 -44.11
CA TYR A 562 7.04 -3.19 -45.10
C TYR A 562 8.23 -3.35 -46.06
N GLN A 563 9.40 -3.76 -45.58
CA GLN A 563 10.60 -3.90 -46.41
C GLN A 563 10.60 -5.17 -47.29
N SER A 564 10.08 -6.29 -46.80
CA SER A 564 10.00 -7.56 -47.56
C SER A 564 8.87 -7.54 -48.60
N ILE A 565 7.68 -7.04 -48.22
CA ILE A 565 6.52 -7.03 -49.10
C ILE A 565 6.54 -5.78 -49.99
N LEU A 566 6.57 -4.58 -49.40
CA LEU A 566 6.40 -3.32 -50.13
C LEU A 566 7.72 -2.70 -50.64
N ASN A 567 8.87 -3.19 -50.17
CA ASN A 567 10.21 -2.69 -50.49
C ASN A 567 10.45 -1.23 -50.07
N ARG A 568 9.93 -0.84 -48.90
CA ARG A 568 10.18 0.45 -48.26
C ARG A 568 10.15 0.36 -46.73
N ALA A 569 10.56 1.41 -46.05
CA ALA A 569 10.23 1.62 -44.64
C ALA A 569 8.73 1.96 -44.47
N PRO A 570 8.14 1.69 -43.28
CA PRO A 570 6.83 2.21 -42.93
C PRO A 570 6.87 3.74 -42.82
N ASP A 571 5.81 4.39 -43.26
CA ASP A 571 5.52 5.77 -42.88
C ASP A 571 5.04 5.84 -41.42
N ALA A 572 5.20 7.00 -40.77
CA ALA A 572 4.90 7.15 -39.34
C ALA A 572 3.44 6.80 -38.97
N GLY A 573 2.48 7.07 -39.86
CA GLY A 573 1.08 6.71 -39.66
C GLY A 573 0.85 5.20 -39.77
N GLY A 574 1.44 4.56 -40.78
CA GLY A 574 1.43 3.10 -40.93
C GLY A 574 2.06 2.36 -39.76
N LEU A 575 3.24 2.79 -39.30
CA LEU A 575 3.91 2.20 -38.14
C LEU A 575 3.04 2.32 -36.88
N ALA A 576 2.55 3.53 -36.57
CA ALA A 576 1.71 3.78 -35.40
C ALA A 576 0.39 2.99 -35.43
N PHE A 577 -0.23 2.83 -36.61
CA PHE A 577 -1.43 2.01 -36.78
C PHE A 577 -1.19 0.54 -36.38
N TRP A 578 -0.14 -0.10 -36.92
CA TRP A 578 0.14 -1.50 -36.61
C TRP A 578 0.61 -1.72 -35.17
N GLN A 579 1.34 -0.77 -34.57
CA GLN A 579 1.68 -0.81 -33.14
C GLN A 579 0.43 -0.70 -32.25
N ALA A 580 -0.48 0.23 -32.55
CA ALA A 580 -1.73 0.38 -31.81
C ALA A 580 -2.62 -0.86 -31.95
N GLU A 581 -2.64 -1.49 -33.13
CA GLU A 581 -3.46 -2.68 -33.38
C GLU A 581 -2.94 -3.93 -32.63
N ILE A 582 -1.62 -4.12 -32.54
CA ILE A 582 -1.01 -5.18 -31.72
C ILE A 582 -1.40 -5.03 -30.24
N ILE A 583 -1.26 -3.83 -29.68
CA ILE A 583 -1.60 -3.54 -28.28
C ILE A 583 -3.11 -3.69 -28.02
N ARG A 584 -3.94 -3.39 -29.03
CA ARG A 584 -5.38 -3.64 -28.97
C ARG A 584 -5.72 -5.14 -28.99
N LEU A 585 -4.89 -6.00 -29.59
CA LEU A 585 -5.04 -7.45 -29.49
C LEU A 585 -4.58 -7.98 -28.13
N GLU A 586 -3.45 -7.49 -27.60
CA GLU A 586 -2.95 -7.82 -26.25
C GLU A 586 -4.03 -7.51 -25.19
N GLY A 587 -4.61 -6.31 -25.22
CA GLY A 587 -5.71 -5.89 -24.35
C GLY A 587 -7.07 -6.56 -24.61
N LEU A 588 -7.14 -7.53 -25.54
CA LEU A 588 -8.32 -8.35 -25.83
C LEU A 588 -8.05 -9.86 -25.69
N GLU A 589 -6.91 -10.26 -25.11
CA GLU A 589 -6.48 -11.67 -24.96
C GLU A 589 -6.32 -12.40 -26.32
N VAL A 590 -6.10 -11.66 -27.41
CA VAL A 590 -5.90 -12.19 -28.77
C VAL A 590 -4.41 -12.38 -29.05
N ASP A 591 -4.05 -13.51 -29.68
CA ASP A 591 -2.70 -13.76 -30.19
C ASP A 591 -2.26 -12.63 -31.16
N VAL A 592 -1.18 -11.93 -30.79
CA VAL A 592 -0.58 -10.83 -31.57
C VAL A 592 -0.15 -11.25 -32.98
N SER A 593 0.05 -12.56 -33.23
CA SER A 593 0.31 -13.07 -34.58
C SER A 593 -0.84 -12.79 -35.55
N GLU A 594 -2.07 -12.60 -35.06
CA GLU A 594 -3.23 -12.22 -35.89
C GLU A 594 -3.08 -10.83 -36.54
N ALA A 595 -2.38 -9.88 -35.90
CA ALA A 595 -2.02 -8.61 -36.53
C ALA A 595 -1.10 -8.81 -37.75
N PHE A 596 -0.07 -9.66 -37.61
CA PHE A 596 0.85 -9.96 -38.70
C PHE A 596 0.20 -10.80 -39.82
N ARG A 597 -0.72 -11.71 -39.48
CA ARG A 597 -1.55 -12.46 -40.46
C ARG A 597 -2.38 -11.50 -41.32
N VAL A 598 -3.05 -10.52 -40.70
CA VAL A 598 -3.86 -9.53 -41.42
C VAL A 598 -3.00 -8.53 -42.19
N MET A 599 -1.90 -8.04 -41.60
CA MET A 599 -0.95 -7.14 -42.27
C MET A 599 -0.40 -7.74 -43.56
N ALA A 600 0.10 -8.97 -43.52
CA ALA A 600 0.62 -9.63 -44.72
C ALA A 600 -0.49 -9.88 -45.76
N GLY A 601 -1.69 -10.28 -45.34
CA GLY A 601 -2.85 -10.40 -46.22
C GLY A 601 -3.14 -9.09 -46.96
N GLN A 602 -3.29 -7.98 -46.22
CA GLN A 602 -3.54 -6.66 -46.78
C GLN A 602 -2.41 -6.14 -47.66
N PHE A 603 -1.14 -6.38 -47.31
CA PHE A 603 0.00 -5.91 -48.10
C PHE A 603 0.18 -6.72 -49.39
N PHE A 604 0.11 -8.05 -49.35
CA PHE A 604 0.22 -8.88 -50.56
C PHE A 604 -0.96 -8.70 -51.54
N THR A 605 -2.13 -8.24 -51.07
CA THR A 605 -3.26 -7.85 -51.94
C THR A 605 -3.36 -6.34 -52.19
N SER A 606 -2.41 -5.53 -51.72
CA SER A 606 -2.45 -4.07 -51.89
C SER A 606 -2.18 -3.67 -53.34
N THR A 607 -2.75 -2.55 -53.78
CA THR A 607 -2.43 -1.94 -55.08
C THR A 607 -0.93 -1.67 -55.24
N GLU A 608 -0.25 -1.34 -54.14
CA GLU A 608 1.21 -1.11 -54.10
C GLU A 608 1.99 -2.40 -54.40
N TYR A 609 1.64 -3.54 -53.79
CA TYR A 609 2.29 -4.81 -54.10
C TYR A 609 1.92 -5.35 -55.48
N LEU A 610 0.64 -5.26 -55.86
CA LEU A 610 0.16 -5.75 -57.17
C LEU A 610 0.81 -4.97 -58.33
N ALA A 611 1.08 -3.68 -58.17
CA ALA A 611 1.80 -2.86 -59.14
C ALA A 611 3.26 -3.31 -59.38
N LYS A 612 3.87 -4.08 -58.45
CA LYS A 612 5.21 -4.68 -58.65
C LYS A 612 5.21 -5.83 -59.67
N ASN A 613 4.03 -6.33 -60.08
CA ASN A 613 3.86 -7.43 -61.04
C ASN A 613 4.80 -8.63 -60.80
N THR A 614 4.91 -9.07 -59.54
CA THR A 614 5.91 -10.06 -59.14
C THR A 614 5.67 -11.42 -59.81
N SER A 615 6.73 -12.08 -60.27
CA SER A 615 6.65 -13.46 -60.77
C SER A 615 6.27 -14.43 -59.65
N ASN A 616 5.81 -15.65 -59.98
CA ASN A 616 5.50 -16.65 -58.95
C ASN A 616 6.72 -16.98 -58.07
N SER A 617 7.91 -17.10 -58.66
CA SER A 617 9.17 -17.30 -57.92
C SER A 617 9.50 -16.13 -56.98
N GLN A 618 9.29 -14.88 -57.43
CA GLN A 618 9.49 -13.70 -56.58
C GLN A 618 8.46 -13.63 -55.45
N TYR A 619 7.19 -13.94 -55.73
CA TYR A 619 6.12 -13.98 -54.72
C TYR A 619 6.42 -14.98 -53.59
N ILE A 620 6.91 -16.18 -53.93
CA ILE A 620 7.37 -17.15 -52.93
C ILE A 620 8.61 -16.62 -52.19
N THR A 621 9.56 -16.00 -52.88
CA THR A 621 10.75 -15.41 -52.25
C THR A 621 10.41 -14.30 -51.26
N ASP A 622 9.44 -13.44 -51.59
CA ASP A 622 8.94 -12.39 -50.69
C ASP A 622 8.29 -13.03 -49.44
N ILE A 623 7.43 -14.05 -49.62
CA ILE A 623 6.79 -14.79 -48.53
C ILE A 623 7.80 -15.40 -47.55
N TYR A 624 8.81 -16.15 -48.04
CA TYR A 624 9.83 -16.76 -47.16
C TYR A 624 10.62 -15.71 -46.37
N ARG A 625 10.91 -14.55 -46.98
CA ARG A 625 11.57 -13.42 -46.31
C ARG A 625 10.69 -12.76 -45.26
N THR A 626 9.39 -12.60 -45.54
CA THR A 626 8.42 -12.02 -44.60
C THR A 626 8.24 -12.87 -43.36
N PHE A 627 7.97 -14.18 -43.51
CA PHE A 627 7.54 -15.02 -42.39
C PHE A 627 8.67 -15.75 -41.66
N PHE A 628 9.79 -16.02 -42.33
CA PHE A 628 10.87 -16.86 -41.79
C PHE A 628 12.25 -16.15 -41.85
N ASN A 629 12.29 -14.88 -42.26
CA ASN A 629 13.51 -14.07 -42.40
C ASN A 629 14.65 -14.75 -43.21
N ARG A 630 14.29 -15.60 -44.19
CA ARG A 630 15.25 -16.39 -44.99
C ARG A 630 14.85 -16.45 -46.46
N ALA A 631 15.76 -16.93 -47.30
CA ALA A 631 15.42 -17.35 -48.66
C ALA A 631 14.77 -18.75 -48.64
N PRO A 632 13.93 -19.08 -49.64
CA PRO A 632 13.54 -20.47 -49.86
C PRO A 632 14.74 -21.31 -50.29
N ASP A 633 14.76 -22.57 -49.91
CA ASP A 633 15.59 -23.58 -50.56
C ASP A 633 15.04 -23.93 -51.96
N SER A 634 15.83 -24.64 -52.75
CA SER A 634 15.47 -25.00 -54.14
C SER A 634 14.24 -25.92 -54.21
N SER A 635 14.01 -26.78 -53.22
CA SER A 635 12.88 -27.71 -53.21
C SER A 635 11.58 -27.00 -52.84
N GLY A 636 11.60 -26.16 -51.80
CA GLY A 636 10.48 -25.32 -51.37
C GLY A 636 10.08 -24.32 -52.46
N LEU A 637 11.05 -23.64 -53.09
CA LEU A 637 10.78 -22.71 -54.18
C LEU A 637 10.14 -23.43 -55.39
N SER A 638 10.65 -24.60 -55.78
CA SER A 638 10.11 -25.39 -56.88
C SER A 638 8.69 -25.86 -56.57
N TYR A 639 8.45 -26.46 -55.40
CA TYR A 639 7.15 -26.95 -54.97
C TYR A 639 6.08 -25.85 -55.04
N TRP A 640 6.29 -24.72 -54.37
CA TRP A 640 5.28 -23.66 -54.33
C TRP A 640 5.10 -22.94 -55.67
N THR A 641 6.16 -22.79 -56.47
CA THR A 641 6.04 -22.24 -57.83
C THR A 641 5.21 -23.17 -58.73
N ASN A 642 5.36 -24.49 -58.59
CA ASN A 642 4.58 -25.47 -59.32
C ASN A 642 3.10 -25.49 -58.88
N GLN A 643 2.79 -25.33 -57.59
CA GLN A 643 1.41 -25.19 -57.11
C GLN A 643 0.72 -23.95 -57.72
N LEU A 644 1.42 -22.80 -57.74
CA LEU A 644 0.91 -21.58 -58.38
C LEU A 644 0.74 -21.75 -59.90
N ALA A 645 1.66 -22.44 -60.57
CA ALA A 645 1.57 -22.73 -62.01
C ALA A 645 0.43 -23.70 -62.35
N ALA A 646 0.10 -24.61 -61.45
CA ALA A 646 -1.04 -25.53 -61.56
C ALA A 646 -2.40 -24.90 -61.17
N GLY A 647 -2.42 -23.60 -60.87
CA GLY A 647 -3.65 -22.82 -60.65
C GLY A 647 -4.04 -22.59 -59.19
N LEU A 648 -3.23 -23.00 -58.21
CA LEU A 648 -3.51 -22.68 -56.80
C LEU A 648 -3.40 -21.15 -56.59
N PRO A 649 -4.39 -20.45 -56.00
CA PRO A 649 -4.31 -19.01 -55.84
C PRO A 649 -3.20 -18.58 -54.87
N ARG A 650 -2.60 -17.42 -55.14
CA ARG A 650 -1.58 -16.80 -54.29
C ARG A 650 -2.02 -16.65 -52.82
N SER A 651 -3.28 -16.28 -52.59
CA SER A 651 -3.89 -16.23 -51.25
C SER A 651 -3.87 -17.58 -50.53
N VAL A 652 -4.18 -18.68 -51.21
CA VAL A 652 -4.20 -20.03 -50.61
C VAL A 652 -2.78 -20.51 -50.27
N VAL A 653 -1.79 -20.15 -51.09
CA VAL A 653 -0.37 -20.33 -50.74
C VAL A 653 -0.01 -19.49 -49.52
N LEU A 654 -0.30 -18.19 -49.50
CA LEU A 654 -0.08 -17.32 -48.33
C LEU A 654 -0.69 -17.90 -47.04
N PHE A 655 -1.90 -18.44 -47.11
CA PHE A 655 -2.60 -19.08 -46.00
C PHE A 655 -1.88 -20.35 -45.51
N SER A 656 -1.13 -21.02 -46.37
CA SER A 656 -0.29 -22.18 -46.01
C SER A 656 0.97 -21.76 -45.24
N PHE A 657 1.53 -20.58 -45.51
CA PHE A 657 2.71 -20.05 -44.80
C PHE A 657 2.35 -19.49 -43.44
N VAL A 658 1.35 -18.62 -43.35
CA VAL A 658 0.95 -18.03 -42.05
C VAL A 658 0.48 -19.11 -41.07
N PHE A 659 -0.09 -20.21 -41.54
CA PHE A 659 -0.51 -21.33 -40.68
C PHE A 659 0.49 -22.49 -40.62
N SER A 660 1.72 -22.29 -41.10
CA SER A 660 2.80 -23.25 -40.89
C SER A 660 3.23 -23.31 -39.43
N THR A 661 3.70 -24.47 -38.99
CA THR A 661 4.38 -24.62 -37.70
C THR A 661 5.65 -23.77 -37.64
N GLU A 662 6.34 -23.56 -38.76
CA GLU A 662 7.52 -22.68 -38.84
C GLU A 662 7.18 -21.22 -38.47
N PHE A 663 6.04 -20.68 -38.93
CA PHE A 663 5.61 -19.33 -38.54
C PHE A 663 5.18 -19.28 -37.07
N ALA A 664 4.49 -20.31 -36.57
CA ALA A 664 4.13 -20.39 -35.16
C ALA A 664 5.38 -20.38 -34.26
N THR A 665 6.39 -21.19 -34.57
CA THR A 665 7.68 -21.22 -33.86
C THR A 665 8.45 -19.90 -33.98
N TYR A 666 8.44 -19.25 -35.15
CA TYR A 666 9.06 -17.94 -35.34
C TYR A 666 8.41 -16.86 -34.46
N MET A 667 7.08 -16.80 -34.41
CA MET A 667 6.36 -15.84 -33.57
C MET A 667 6.52 -16.15 -32.07
N GLN A 668 6.50 -17.43 -31.68
CA GLN A 668 6.78 -17.88 -30.31
C GLN A 668 8.18 -17.44 -29.86
N GLY A 669 9.18 -17.50 -30.74
CA GLY A 669 10.55 -17.01 -30.48
C GLY A 669 10.68 -15.48 -30.35
N LEU A 670 9.68 -14.70 -30.77
CA LEU A 670 9.67 -13.23 -30.68
C LEU A 670 8.75 -12.67 -29.59
N TYR A 671 7.68 -13.39 -29.24
CA TYR A 671 6.62 -12.92 -28.33
C TYR A 671 6.28 -13.89 -27.19
N GLY A 672 6.89 -15.08 -27.14
CA GLY A 672 6.59 -16.13 -26.16
C GLY A 672 5.32 -16.94 -26.49
N ASP A 673 4.87 -17.75 -25.53
CA ASP A 673 3.67 -18.59 -25.67
C ASP A 673 2.36 -17.80 -25.48
N ALA A 674 1.98 -17.04 -26.51
CA ALA A 674 0.72 -16.31 -26.61
C ALA A 674 -0.49 -17.25 -26.85
N SER A 675 -0.80 -18.10 -25.87
CA SER A 675 -1.85 -19.15 -25.97
C SER A 675 -3.29 -18.61 -25.84
N ALA A 676 -3.76 -17.85 -26.83
CA ALA A 676 -5.13 -17.38 -26.90
C ALA A 676 -6.16 -18.53 -26.88
N ARG A 677 -7.28 -18.33 -26.17
CA ARG A 677 -8.34 -19.36 -26.04
C ARG A 677 -9.03 -19.67 -27.38
N ALA A 678 -9.58 -20.88 -27.50
CA ALA A 678 -10.09 -21.41 -28.76
C ALA A 678 -11.33 -20.63 -29.27
N GLU A 679 -12.18 -20.12 -28.38
CA GLU A 679 -13.30 -19.25 -28.76
C GLU A 679 -12.84 -17.87 -29.26
N ILE A 680 -11.76 -17.31 -28.70
CA ILE A 680 -11.15 -16.06 -29.15
C ILE A 680 -10.64 -16.22 -30.58
N ASN A 681 -9.87 -17.28 -30.82
CA ASN A 681 -9.39 -17.64 -32.16
C ASN A 681 -10.54 -17.83 -33.16
N ALA A 682 -11.63 -18.48 -32.76
CA ALA A 682 -12.80 -18.68 -33.62
C ALA A 682 -13.47 -17.36 -34.04
N VAL A 683 -13.65 -16.40 -33.11
CA VAL A 683 -14.20 -15.08 -33.44
C VAL A 683 -13.28 -14.32 -34.40
N VAL A 684 -11.98 -14.24 -34.08
CA VAL A 684 -10.99 -13.51 -34.92
C VAL A 684 -10.90 -14.12 -36.32
N ASP A 685 -10.96 -15.44 -36.44
CA ASP A 685 -10.95 -16.13 -37.73
C ASP A 685 -12.12 -15.78 -38.64
N PHE A 686 -13.32 -15.60 -38.10
CA PHE A 686 -14.47 -15.24 -38.93
C PHE A 686 -14.34 -13.80 -39.46
N TYR A 687 -13.83 -12.86 -38.65
CA TYR A 687 -13.48 -11.51 -39.13
C TYR A 687 -12.35 -11.55 -40.17
N ARG A 688 -11.31 -12.33 -39.92
CA ARG A 688 -10.12 -12.42 -40.78
C ARG A 688 -10.40 -13.13 -42.12
N GLY A 689 -11.21 -14.20 -42.08
CA GLY A 689 -11.66 -14.96 -43.24
C GLY A 689 -12.66 -14.19 -44.11
N PHE A 690 -13.77 -13.73 -43.52
CA PHE A 690 -14.81 -13.05 -44.29
C PHE A 690 -14.49 -11.57 -44.54
N LEU A 691 -14.01 -10.81 -43.55
CA LEU A 691 -13.89 -9.36 -43.66
C LEU A 691 -12.45 -8.88 -44.01
N ASN A 692 -11.46 -9.77 -44.02
CA ASN A 692 -10.04 -9.46 -44.28
C ASN A 692 -9.46 -8.35 -43.38
N ARG A 693 -9.97 -8.28 -42.15
CA ARG A 693 -9.54 -7.39 -41.07
C ARG A 693 -9.63 -8.09 -39.72
N LEU A 694 -9.07 -7.48 -38.70
CA LEU A 694 -9.32 -7.85 -37.31
C LEU A 694 -10.69 -7.32 -36.84
N PRO A 695 -11.27 -7.91 -35.79
CA PRO A 695 -12.48 -7.38 -35.17
C PRO A 695 -12.18 -6.09 -34.41
N ASP A 696 -13.01 -5.08 -34.60
CA ASP A 696 -13.10 -3.94 -33.67
C ASP A 696 -13.53 -4.43 -32.27
N SER A 697 -13.13 -3.71 -31.21
CA SER A 697 -13.28 -4.21 -29.83
C SER A 697 -14.74 -4.42 -29.40
N ALA A 698 -15.68 -3.66 -29.97
CA ALA A 698 -17.12 -3.82 -29.70
C ALA A 698 -17.68 -5.09 -30.37
N GLY A 699 -17.40 -5.28 -31.67
CA GLY A 699 -17.77 -6.48 -32.41
C GLY A 699 -17.11 -7.75 -31.87
N PHE A 700 -15.83 -7.68 -31.48
CA PHE A 700 -15.14 -8.76 -30.78
C PHE A 700 -15.88 -9.17 -29.51
N SER A 701 -16.15 -8.21 -28.61
CA SER A 701 -16.81 -8.47 -27.32
C SER A 701 -18.23 -9.04 -27.50
N TYR A 702 -19.00 -8.52 -28.46
CA TYR A 702 -20.33 -9.03 -28.81
C TYR A 702 -20.29 -10.51 -29.19
N TRP A 703 -19.37 -10.90 -30.07
CA TRP A 703 -19.26 -12.28 -30.53
C TRP A 703 -18.62 -13.20 -29.49
N LEU A 704 -17.57 -12.75 -28.79
CA LEU A 704 -16.91 -13.53 -27.74
C LEU A 704 -17.89 -13.90 -26.63
N ASN A 705 -18.73 -12.96 -26.17
CA ASN A 705 -19.71 -13.23 -25.13
C ASN A 705 -20.79 -14.24 -25.57
N ARG A 706 -21.17 -14.22 -26.86
CA ARG A 706 -22.06 -15.25 -27.44
C ARG A 706 -21.37 -16.62 -27.50
N PHE A 707 -20.12 -16.68 -27.94
CA PHE A 707 -19.35 -17.93 -27.97
C PHE A 707 -19.07 -18.51 -26.57
N ARG A 708 -18.78 -17.67 -25.57
CA ARG A 708 -18.65 -18.04 -24.15
C ARG A 708 -19.98 -18.60 -23.61
N THR A 709 -21.09 -17.88 -23.81
CA THR A 709 -22.45 -18.37 -23.48
C THR A 709 -22.77 -19.73 -24.12
N ALA A 710 -22.35 -19.94 -25.37
CA ALA A 710 -22.57 -21.18 -26.11
C ALA A 710 -21.61 -22.32 -25.70
N GLN A 711 -20.37 -22.02 -25.31
CA GLN A 711 -19.39 -22.97 -24.77
C GLN A 711 -19.95 -23.66 -23.51
N CYS A 712 -20.62 -22.89 -22.65
CA CYS A 712 -21.34 -23.37 -21.47
C CYS A 712 -22.60 -24.24 -21.80
N GLN A 713 -23.06 -24.24 -23.05
CA GLN A 713 -24.19 -25.04 -23.54
C GLN A 713 -23.76 -26.22 -24.44
N GLY A 714 -22.46 -26.41 -24.65
CA GLY A 714 -21.90 -27.53 -25.40
C GLY A 714 -21.81 -27.34 -26.92
N ALA A 715 -21.23 -28.33 -27.59
CA ALA A 715 -20.81 -28.24 -29.00
C ALA A 715 -21.94 -27.89 -29.99
N ALA A 716 -23.20 -28.21 -29.69
CA ALA A 716 -24.34 -27.86 -30.54
C ALA A 716 -24.59 -26.34 -30.56
N ALA A 717 -24.49 -25.67 -29.40
CA ALA A 717 -24.65 -24.22 -29.32
C ALA A 717 -23.46 -23.48 -29.95
N VAL A 718 -22.23 -23.96 -29.71
CA VAL A 718 -21.03 -23.38 -30.36
C VAL A 718 -21.10 -23.48 -31.88
N ASN A 719 -21.64 -24.58 -32.42
CA ASN A 719 -21.92 -24.72 -33.84
C ASN A 719 -23.01 -23.75 -34.34
N ALA A 720 -24.06 -23.49 -33.54
CA ALA A 720 -25.09 -22.52 -33.88
C ALA A 720 -24.55 -21.08 -33.91
N GLU A 721 -23.60 -20.74 -33.04
CA GLU A 721 -22.91 -19.45 -33.06
C GLU A 721 -21.92 -19.32 -34.23
N ALA A 722 -21.18 -20.38 -34.57
CA ALA A 722 -20.35 -20.44 -35.77
C ALA A 722 -21.17 -20.33 -37.08
N GLU A 723 -22.35 -20.96 -37.14
CA GLU A 723 -23.33 -20.75 -38.20
C GLU A 723 -23.81 -19.30 -38.25
N SER A 724 -24.16 -18.72 -37.09
CA SER A 724 -24.67 -17.35 -36.94
C SER A 724 -23.68 -16.29 -37.47
N ILE A 725 -22.43 -16.29 -36.98
CA ILE A 725 -21.41 -15.30 -37.37
C ILE A 725 -21.02 -15.45 -38.84
N SER A 726 -20.73 -16.66 -39.31
CA SER A 726 -20.27 -16.89 -40.68
C SER A 726 -21.36 -16.60 -41.71
N ARG A 727 -22.63 -16.90 -41.41
CA ARG A 727 -23.77 -16.53 -42.25
C ARG A 727 -24.00 -15.01 -42.26
N GLN A 728 -23.92 -14.34 -41.12
CA GLN A 728 -24.11 -12.88 -41.04
C GLN A 728 -23.00 -12.13 -41.78
N PHE A 729 -21.74 -12.55 -41.66
CA PHE A 729 -20.64 -11.92 -42.40
C PHE A 729 -20.73 -12.22 -43.89
N ALA A 730 -21.00 -13.46 -44.32
CA ALA A 730 -21.18 -13.79 -45.74
C ALA A 730 -22.34 -13.04 -46.41
N ALA A 731 -23.36 -12.63 -45.65
CA ALA A 731 -24.51 -11.84 -46.13
C ALA A 731 -24.35 -10.32 -45.94
N SER A 732 -23.22 -9.86 -45.39
CA SER A 732 -23.00 -8.44 -45.06
C SER A 732 -22.69 -7.59 -46.30
N ALA A 733 -23.05 -6.31 -46.24
CA ALA A 733 -22.66 -5.32 -47.26
C ALA A 733 -21.12 -5.24 -47.40
N GLU A 734 -20.39 -5.31 -46.27
CA GLU A 734 -18.92 -5.33 -46.21
C GLU A 734 -18.34 -6.50 -47.02
N TYR A 735 -18.92 -7.71 -46.89
CA TYR A 735 -18.50 -8.87 -47.68
C TYR A 735 -18.82 -8.72 -49.16
N SER A 736 -20.04 -8.28 -49.51
CA SER A 736 -20.44 -8.09 -50.90
C SER A 736 -19.55 -7.08 -51.63
N GLY A 737 -19.09 -6.02 -50.95
CA GLY A 737 -18.18 -5.02 -51.49
C GLY A 737 -16.81 -5.56 -51.89
N ARG A 738 -16.39 -6.73 -51.36
CA ARG A 738 -15.13 -7.39 -51.74
C ARG A 738 -15.21 -8.12 -53.10
N ASN A 739 -16.37 -8.20 -53.75
CA ASN A 739 -16.57 -8.78 -55.11
C ASN A 739 -15.88 -10.15 -55.32
N ARG A 740 -16.04 -11.08 -54.36
CA ARG A 740 -15.32 -12.37 -54.35
C ARG A 740 -15.78 -13.29 -55.50
N SER A 741 -14.83 -13.86 -56.25
CA SER A 741 -15.07 -14.99 -57.15
C SER A 741 -15.36 -16.31 -56.40
N SER A 742 -15.72 -17.39 -57.10
CA SER A 742 -15.81 -18.74 -56.51
C SER A 742 -14.50 -19.19 -55.84
N SER A 743 -13.35 -18.86 -56.46
CA SER A 743 -12.02 -19.19 -55.96
C SER A 743 -11.71 -18.41 -54.68
N ASP A 744 -11.98 -17.11 -54.71
CA ASP A 744 -11.88 -16.22 -53.56
C ASP A 744 -12.76 -16.65 -52.38
N TYR A 745 -14.00 -17.05 -52.65
CA TYR A 745 -14.96 -17.50 -51.63
C TYR A 745 -14.46 -18.77 -50.92
N VAL A 746 -13.98 -19.76 -51.70
CA VAL A 746 -13.40 -20.98 -51.14
C VAL A 746 -12.13 -20.68 -50.34
N ALA A 747 -11.30 -19.74 -50.81
CA ALA A 747 -10.11 -19.31 -50.08
C ALA A 747 -10.46 -18.66 -48.73
N ASP A 748 -11.46 -17.76 -48.69
CA ASP A 748 -11.97 -17.14 -47.46
C ASP A 748 -12.52 -18.20 -46.47
N LEU A 749 -13.17 -19.27 -46.97
CA LEU A 749 -13.64 -20.39 -46.13
C LEU A 749 -12.50 -21.21 -45.52
N TYR A 750 -11.46 -21.56 -46.31
CA TYR A 750 -10.24 -22.20 -45.77
C TYR A 750 -9.58 -21.33 -44.70
N TYR A 751 -9.54 -20.01 -44.92
CA TYR A 751 -8.88 -19.05 -44.03
C TYR A 751 -9.61 -18.89 -42.68
N GLY A 752 -10.95 -18.84 -42.70
CA GLY A 752 -11.78 -18.66 -41.49
C GLY A 752 -12.13 -19.97 -40.77
N PHE A 753 -12.60 -21.00 -41.47
CA PHE A 753 -12.99 -22.25 -40.80
C PHE A 753 -11.77 -23.09 -40.42
N LEU A 754 -10.79 -23.26 -41.32
CA LEU A 754 -9.81 -24.34 -41.19
C LEU A 754 -8.41 -23.89 -40.70
N ARG A 755 -8.15 -22.57 -40.59
CA ARG A 755 -6.82 -22.02 -40.23
C ARG A 755 -5.68 -22.68 -41.04
N ARG A 756 -5.84 -22.77 -42.37
CA ARG A 756 -4.79 -23.25 -43.30
C ARG A 756 -5.08 -22.87 -44.76
N GLY A 757 -4.13 -23.18 -45.65
CA GLY A 757 -4.42 -23.32 -47.08
C GLY A 757 -5.09 -24.65 -47.43
N GLY A 758 -5.82 -24.66 -48.54
CA GLY A 758 -6.26 -25.88 -49.22
C GLY A 758 -5.16 -26.44 -50.11
N ASP A 759 -5.07 -27.76 -50.22
CA ASP A 759 -4.32 -28.42 -51.28
C ASP A 759 -5.00 -28.20 -52.64
N LEU A 760 -4.27 -28.35 -53.75
CA LEU A 760 -4.81 -28.10 -55.09
C LEU A 760 -6.03 -28.96 -55.44
N GLY A 761 -6.09 -30.21 -54.96
CA GLY A 761 -7.21 -31.11 -55.24
C GLY A 761 -8.48 -30.72 -54.49
N GLY A 762 -8.38 -30.61 -53.16
CA GLY A 762 -9.46 -30.19 -52.28
C GLY A 762 -9.95 -28.77 -52.57
N PHE A 763 -9.04 -27.86 -52.92
CA PHE A 763 -9.40 -26.50 -53.34
C PHE A 763 -10.20 -26.49 -54.65
N ASN A 764 -9.67 -27.11 -55.70
CA ASN A 764 -10.34 -27.15 -57.01
C ASN A 764 -11.67 -27.90 -56.96
N TYR A 765 -11.83 -28.90 -56.10
CA TYR A 765 -13.11 -29.57 -55.86
C TYR A 765 -14.21 -28.58 -55.45
N TRP A 766 -13.97 -27.77 -54.41
CA TRP A 766 -14.96 -26.81 -53.91
C TRP A 766 -15.23 -25.67 -54.89
N VAL A 767 -14.19 -25.18 -55.59
CA VAL A 767 -14.35 -24.16 -56.64
C VAL A 767 -15.20 -24.69 -57.80
N ASN A 768 -15.06 -25.97 -58.15
CA ASN A 768 -15.90 -26.62 -59.17
C ASN A 768 -17.35 -26.80 -58.71
N GLN A 769 -17.63 -27.06 -57.43
CA GLN A 769 -19.02 -27.12 -56.92
C GLN A 769 -19.77 -25.79 -57.16
N LEU A 770 -19.09 -24.65 -56.96
CA LEU A 770 -19.64 -23.32 -57.19
C LEU A 770 -19.73 -22.98 -58.68
N ASN A 771 -18.67 -23.21 -59.44
CA ASN A 771 -18.63 -22.88 -60.88
C ASN A 771 -19.64 -23.67 -61.71
N THR A 772 -19.87 -24.95 -61.36
CA THR A 772 -20.91 -25.79 -61.99
C THR A 772 -22.31 -25.53 -61.43
N LYS A 773 -22.44 -24.75 -60.36
CA LYS A 773 -23.66 -24.53 -59.56
C LYS A 773 -24.25 -25.81 -58.95
N ALA A 774 -23.43 -26.86 -58.81
CA ALA A 774 -23.81 -28.09 -58.10
C ALA A 774 -24.08 -27.84 -56.60
N GLN A 775 -23.44 -26.83 -56.03
CA GLN A 775 -23.78 -26.28 -54.71
C GLN A 775 -23.79 -24.75 -54.75
N THR A 776 -24.60 -24.14 -53.89
CA THR A 776 -24.56 -22.69 -53.60
C THR A 776 -23.44 -22.38 -52.61
N SER A 777 -22.99 -21.12 -52.58
CA SER A 777 -21.97 -20.63 -51.63
C SER A 777 -22.32 -20.96 -50.17
N ASP A 778 -23.59 -20.86 -49.79
CA ASP A 778 -24.06 -21.19 -48.45
C ASP A 778 -24.05 -22.70 -48.14
N GLN A 779 -24.30 -23.57 -49.14
CA GLN A 779 -24.15 -25.01 -48.98
C GLN A 779 -22.67 -25.41 -48.81
N VAL A 780 -21.75 -24.75 -49.54
CA VAL A 780 -20.31 -24.95 -49.34
C VAL A 780 -19.87 -24.43 -47.97
N ARG A 781 -20.30 -23.24 -47.54
CA ARG A 781 -20.06 -22.71 -46.19
C ARG A 781 -20.50 -23.68 -45.09
N ARG A 782 -21.71 -24.23 -45.20
CA ARG A 782 -22.21 -25.24 -44.24
C ARG A 782 -21.45 -26.56 -44.31
N SER A 783 -20.91 -26.94 -45.47
CA SER A 783 -20.02 -28.10 -45.60
C SER A 783 -18.67 -27.88 -44.89
N PHE A 784 -18.12 -26.67 -44.89
CA PHE A 784 -16.93 -26.31 -44.11
C PHE A 784 -17.22 -26.30 -42.60
N LEU A 785 -18.35 -25.73 -42.16
CA LEU A 785 -18.82 -25.80 -40.77
C LEU A 785 -18.96 -27.25 -40.27
N GLN A 786 -19.56 -28.12 -41.09
CA GLN A 786 -19.79 -29.53 -40.74
C GLN A 786 -18.56 -30.42 -40.90
N SER A 787 -17.43 -29.89 -41.39
CA SER A 787 -16.21 -30.68 -41.62
C SER A 787 -15.64 -31.27 -40.31
N PRO A 788 -15.08 -32.50 -40.32
CA PRO A 788 -14.44 -33.10 -39.14
C PRO A 788 -13.31 -32.23 -38.54
N GLU A 789 -12.68 -31.42 -39.39
CA GLU A 789 -11.63 -30.46 -39.04
C GLU A 789 -12.18 -29.29 -38.23
N PHE A 790 -13.27 -28.62 -38.69
CA PHE A 790 -13.93 -27.60 -37.88
C PHE A 790 -14.56 -28.18 -36.61
N GLN A 791 -15.13 -29.39 -36.68
CA GLN A 791 -15.62 -30.08 -35.47
C GLN A 791 -14.49 -30.51 -34.51
N SER A 792 -13.22 -30.51 -34.95
CA SER A 792 -12.07 -30.59 -34.05
C SER A 792 -11.88 -29.28 -33.28
N ARG A 793 -11.99 -28.13 -33.96
CA ARG A 793 -11.92 -26.80 -33.34
C ARG A 793 -13.05 -26.54 -32.35
N VAL A 794 -14.28 -26.96 -32.67
CA VAL A 794 -15.41 -26.88 -31.72
C VAL A 794 -15.14 -27.71 -30.47
N ARG A 795 -14.50 -28.88 -30.58
CA ARG A 795 -14.08 -29.68 -29.42
C ARG A 795 -12.96 -28.99 -28.61
N GLN A 796 -12.03 -28.28 -29.24
CA GLN A 796 -11.03 -27.48 -28.52
C GLN A 796 -11.70 -26.39 -27.66
N ILE A 797 -12.74 -25.71 -28.19
CA ILE A 797 -13.55 -24.74 -27.43
C ILE A 797 -14.19 -25.40 -26.21
N ILE A 798 -14.88 -26.53 -26.37
CA ILE A 798 -15.53 -27.22 -25.24
C ILE A 798 -14.51 -27.73 -24.20
N ASN A 799 -13.37 -28.26 -24.66
CA ASN A 799 -12.34 -28.80 -23.77
C ASN A 799 -11.62 -27.75 -22.90
N GLN A 800 -11.67 -26.46 -23.28
CA GLN A 800 -11.09 -25.37 -22.48
C GLN A 800 -12.02 -24.85 -21.37
N GLY A 801 -13.21 -25.44 -21.21
CA GLY A 801 -14.13 -25.12 -20.11
C GLY A 801 -14.93 -23.83 -20.32
N CYS A 802 -16.10 -23.78 -19.68
CA CYS A 802 -17.02 -22.65 -19.67
C CYS A 802 -16.42 -21.45 -18.92
N LEU A 803 -16.42 -20.28 -19.56
CA LEU A 803 -16.29 -18.96 -18.92
C LEU A 803 -17.60 -18.19 -19.15
N ASN A 804 -18.05 -17.41 -18.16
CA ASN A 804 -19.17 -16.47 -18.28
C ASN A 804 -18.64 -15.03 -18.22
#